data_AF-A0A5B6UDA5-F1
#
_entry.id   AF-A0A5B6UDA5-F1
#
_cell.length_a   1.000
_cell.length_b   1.000
_cell.length_c   1.000
_cell.angle_alpha   90.00
_cell.angle_beta   90.00
_cell.angle_gamma   90.00
#
_symmetry.space_group_name_H-M   'P 1'
#
loop_
_entity.id
_entity.type
_entity.pdbx_description
1 polymer ?
#
loop_
_entity_poly.entity_id
_entity_poly.type
_entity_poly.pdbx_seq_one_letter_code
_entity_poly.pdbx_strand_id
1 'polypeptide(L)'
;MEKLKCVVPERLKRRVEESHVDDLPSLSSSLLQLFLSLPQFHQLISELAAEPSTQAGLCGKNEGAALDLKQKGNQCYSSGDHSQALRCYSQALRLAPIDAHHSGKNLVATLYLNRASLFHKMGLPMESLRDCSRALEISPSYPKVWYRRGKVNATLGNYEDSVHDLSVAKDMEPSIGGKKQIERELDMLARHHEKKIAKPANQKSVEIPDVPSEIKLQCVKTPDKGRGIVSQFDIPQASLIHAEEPYAVVILKHCRETHCHYCLNELPADTIPCVSCSLPLYCSQHCQVRAGGPIHIPDTMVGSNFKPTLECIPEHKHECQGVHWPAILPSDVVLAGRVVVKTMEQKGQFTDVPNLSETLGLCESYSKMSPESKLELHIYSIVLLFCLHRSFSSELSINGDSASQIVILLSQIRVNSIAVVRMKSNTNDSYDQQDWFQNFSFGEAEAASSVEQVRVGQALYKAASLFNHSCLPNIHAYFISRTLLLRTTEFVPGGCPLELSYGPQVGQWDCKDRLRLLEEEYFFRCWCHGCSEVNESDLVISGFCCVNPNCSGVVLDNLVANREKQKPKVPETISNESHLQVHELKDIDIKKVAHISLDQTQSSFHVDSGYCLKCSSYCNFASRSKEVKKAWTDFRRLQDSIASKDTCSTNLPDALRSLGLLRSILHAYNKGIAEAEDILAKAFSFIGDFEPARDHCKASIEILEKLYGPNHIAIGYELAKLASIQLALGDCTAVYNINRLSAIFSTYYGPHAGIIFPYLLVLERERSRIIQ
;
A
#
# COMPACT_ATOMS: atom_id res chain seq x y z
N MET A 1 25.06 9.94 6.80
CA MET A 1 24.58 9.84 8.19
C MET A 1 25.71 9.48 9.15
N GLU A 2 26.26 8.26 9.10
CA GLU A 2 27.30 7.80 10.04
C GLU A 2 28.50 8.75 10.19
N LYS A 3 29.03 9.29 9.09
CA LYS A 3 30.10 10.31 9.14
C LYS A 3 29.72 11.54 9.97
N LEU A 4 28.48 12.02 9.83
CA LEU A 4 27.97 13.17 10.60
C LEU A 4 27.74 12.80 12.07
N LYS A 5 27.28 11.58 12.38
CA LYS A 5 27.16 11.10 13.76
C LYS A 5 28.53 11.03 14.46
N CYS A 6 29.56 10.54 13.75
CA CYS A 6 30.90 10.37 14.32
C CYS A 6 31.59 11.68 14.70
N VAL A 7 31.32 12.78 13.98
CA VAL A 7 31.94 14.10 14.26
C VAL A 7 31.26 14.87 15.39
N VAL A 8 30.09 14.43 15.86
CA VAL A 8 29.40 15.06 16.99
C VAL A 8 30.18 14.75 18.29
N PRO A 9 30.65 15.78 19.04
CA PRO A 9 31.36 15.56 20.29
C PRO A 9 30.50 14.85 21.34
N GLU A 10 31.12 14.01 22.17
CA GLU A 10 30.41 13.27 23.24
C GLU A 10 29.63 14.18 24.20
N ARG A 11 30.10 15.41 24.44
CA ARG A 11 29.36 16.40 25.24
C ARG A 11 28.03 16.77 24.60
N LEU A 12 27.97 16.92 23.27
CA LEU A 12 26.71 17.20 22.58
C LEU A 12 25.84 15.96 22.48
N LYS A 13 26.41 14.76 22.29
CA LYS A 13 25.64 13.51 22.31
C LYS A 13 24.93 13.30 23.65
N ARG A 14 25.62 13.54 24.77
CA ARG A 14 25.01 13.48 26.11
C ARG A 14 23.89 14.50 26.29
N ARG A 15 24.06 15.73 25.79
CA ARG A 15 22.98 16.73 25.78
C ARG A 15 21.78 16.27 24.96
N VAL A 16 21.99 15.60 23.82
CA VAL A 16 20.91 15.03 23.00
C VAL A 16 20.18 13.93 23.77
N GLU A 17 20.91 13.02 24.41
CA GLU A 17 20.35 11.95 25.25
C GLU A 17 19.41 12.50 26.33
N GLU A 18 19.89 13.48 27.10
CA GLU A 18 19.18 14.10 28.23
C GLU A 18 18.11 15.12 27.82
N SER A 19 18.05 15.52 26.55
CA SER A 19 17.17 16.61 26.10
C SER A 19 15.68 16.27 26.06
N HIS A 20 14.87 17.29 26.35
CA HIS A 20 13.43 17.36 26.16
C HIS A 20 13.05 18.37 25.05
N VAL A 21 11.75 18.47 24.75
CA VAL A 21 11.23 19.34 23.69
C VAL A 21 11.63 20.81 23.91
N ASP A 22 11.65 21.27 25.16
CA ASP A 22 12.00 22.65 25.52
C ASP A 22 13.48 22.99 25.25
N ASP A 23 14.36 22.00 25.20
CA ASP A 23 15.79 22.18 24.95
C ASP A 23 16.13 22.29 23.45
N LEU A 24 15.18 21.93 22.57
CA LEU A 24 15.43 21.76 21.15
C LEU A 24 16.01 23.01 20.47
N PRO A 25 15.51 24.25 20.68
CA PRO A 25 16.07 25.43 20.02
C PRO A 25 17.56 25.66 20.29
N SER A 26 17.97 25.54 21.55
CA SER A 26 19.37 25.71 21.98
C SER A 26 20.27 24.58 21.45
N LEU A 27 19.76 23.35 21.51
CA LEU A 27 20.49 22.16 21.06
C LEU A 27 20.66 22.16 19.54
N SER A 28 19.59 22.43 18.80
CA SER A 28 19.61 22.55 17.34
C SER A 28 20.51 23.69 16.89
N SER A 29 20.55 24.83 17.61
CA SER A 29 21.52 25.91 17.35
C SER A 29 22.98 25.43 17.53
N SER A 30 23.26 24.67 18.59
CA SER A 30 24.61 24.15 18.87
C SER A 30 25.07 23.17 17.78
N LEU A 31 24.19 22.25 17.34
CA LEU A 31 24.47 21.28 16.28
C LEU A 31 24.58 21.94 14.90
N LEU A 32 23.75 22.96 14.64
CA LEU A 32 23.81 23.75 13.41
C LEU A 32 25.15 24.46 13.29
N GLN A 33 25.61 25.14 14.35
CA GLN A 33 26.94 25.79 14.38
C GLN A 33 28.07 24.79 14.13
N LEU A 34 27.99 23.60 14.74
CA LEU A 34 28.96 22.53 14.51
C LEU A 34 29.00 22.13 13.03
N PHE A 35 27.85 21.79 12.42
CA PHE A 35 27.83 21.31 11.04
C PHE A 35 28.20 22.39 10.02
N LEU A 36 27.89 23.66 10.29
CA LEU A 36 28.36 24.81 9.52
C LEU A 36 29.89 24.99 9.53
N SER A 37 30.61 24.41 10.50
CA SER A 37 32.08 24.43 10.49
C SER A 37 32.70 23.31 9.66
N LEU A 38 31.91 22.35 9.16
CA LEU A 38 32.40 21.14 8.51
C LEU A 38 32.35 21.24 6.97
N PRO A 39 33.48 21.13 6.27
CA PRO A 39 33.49 21.11 4.80
C PRO A 39 32.67 19.96 4.21
N GLN A 40 32.71 18.78 4.86
CA GLN A 40 31.97 17.59 4.43
C GLN A 40 30.45 17.80 4.45
N PHE A 41 29.94 18.65 5.36
CA PHE A 41 28.52 18.98 5.40
C PHE A 41 28.12 19.82 4.19
N HIS A 42 28.92 20.82 3.83
CA HIS A 42 28.67 21.67 2.65
C HIS A 42 28.70 20.87 1.35
N GLN A 43 29.65 19.94 1.24
CA GLN A 43 29.71 19.02 0.11
C GLN A 43 28.44 18.16 0.02
N LEU A 44 27.99 17.57 1.15
CA LEU A 44 26.76 16.80 1.21
C LEU A 44 25.54 17.62 0.76
N ILE A 45 25.37 18.85 1.26
CA ILE A 45 24.26 19.72 0.84
C ILE A 45 24.36 20.08 -0.64
N SER A 46 25.58 20.30 -1.16
CA SER A 46 25.79 20.54 -2.58
C SER A 46 25.39 19.35 -3.46
N GLU A 47 25.64 18.12 -3.00
CA GLU A 47 25.23 16.91 -3.68
C GLU A 47 23.70 16.68 -3.58
N LEU A 48 23.08 17.04 -2.45
CA LEU A 48 21.64 16.83 -2.25
C LEU A 48 20.75 17.88 -2.93
N ALA A 49 21.22 19.13 -3.00
CA ALA A 49 20.48 20.28 -3.52
C ALA A 49 21.38 21.08 -4.47
N ALA A 50 21.90 20.38 -5.50
CA ALA A 50 22.72 20.94 -6.55
C ALA A 50 21.98 22.07 -7.29
N GLU A 51 22.73 23.07 -7.77
CA GLU A 51 22.15 24.17 -8.53
C GLU A 51 21.60 23.69 -9.89
N PRO A 52 20.41 24.16 -10.31
CA PRO A 52 19.80 23.80 -11.60
C PRO A 52 20.70 24.05 -12.82
N SER A 53 21.64 25.01 -12.70
CA SER A 53 22.60 25.42 -13.71
C SER A 53 23.69 24.38 -14.03
N THR A 54 23.92 23.40 -13.15
CA THR A 54 25.11 22.54 -13.23
C THR A 54 24.95 21.28 -14.10
N GLN A 55 23.78 21.01 -14.69
CA GLN A 55 23.46 19.78 -15.49
C GLN A 55 23.79 18.43 -14.80
N ALA A 56 24.37 18.43 -13.61
CA ALA A 56 24.89 17.29 -12.87
C ALA A 56 23.82 16.61 -12.00
N GLY A 57 22.55 16.95 -12.23
CA GLY A 57 21.46 16.41 -11.46
C GLY A 57 21.18 14.94 -11.83
N LEU A 58 21.35 13.98 -10.92
CA LEU A 58 20.88 12.58 -11.02
C LEU A 58 19.45 12.44 -11.59
N CYS A 59 18.56 13.39 -11.27
CA CYS A 59 17.16 13.38 -11.69
C CYS A 59 16.85 14.36 -12.84
N GLY A 60 17.86 14.94 -13.47
CA GLY A 60 17.71 15.85 -14.61
C GLY A 60 17.27 15.14 -15.89
N LYS A 61 16.66 15.89 -16.81
CA LYS A 61 16.42 15.45 -18.18
C LYS A 61 17.74 15.44 -18.96
N ASN A 62 17.94 14.48 -19.84
CA ASN A 62 19.15 14.33 -20.65
C ASN A 62 18.76 13.98 -22.10
N GLU A 63 18.92 14.94 -23.00
CA GLU A 63 18.57 14.78 -24.41
C GLU A 63 19.38 13.69 -25.12
N GLY A 64 20.71 13.65 -24.90
CA GLY A 64 21.59 12.66 -25.51
C GLY A 64 21.21 11.23 -25.12
N ALA A 65 21.02 10.98 -23.82
CA ALA A 65 20.59 9.68 -23.33
C ALA A 65 19.20 9.28 -23.84
N ALA A 66 18.27 10.25 -23.97
CA ALA A 66 16.95 10.00 -24.55
C ALA A 66 17.04 9.61 -26.04
N LEU A 67 17.94 10.23 -26.80
CA LEU A 67 18.19 9.90 -28.21
C LEU A 67 18.78 8.50 -28.38
N ASP A 68 19.73 8.11 -27.54
CA ASP A 68 20.32 6.76 -27.56
C ASP A 68 19.27 5.68 -27.28
N LEU A 69 18.41 5.91 -26.28
CA LEU A 69 17.31 5.00 -25.95
C LEU A 69 16.25 4.95 -27.05
N LYS A 70 15.95 6.07 -27.70
CA LYS A 70 15.09 6.10 -28.89
C LYS A 70 15.65 5.20 -29.98
N GLN A 71 16.95 5.28 -30.27
CA GLN A 71 17.60 4.46 -31.30
C GLN A 71 17.55 2.97 -30.94
N LYS A 72 17.89 2.62 -29.69
CA LYS A 72 17.76 1.24 -29.18
C LYS A 72 16.33 0.72 -29.28
N GLY A 73 15.34 1.54 -28.88
CA GLY A 73 13.92 1.20 -29.01
C GLY A 73 13.50 0.92 -30.45
N ASN A 74 13.99 1.71 -31.41
CA ASN A 74 13.73 1.48 -32.84
C ASN A 74 14.35 0.17 -33.35
N GLN A 75 15.54 -0.20 -32.87
CA GLN A 75 16.18 -1.46 -33.20
C GLN A 75 15.35 -2.64 -32.68
N CYS A 76 14.95 -2.61 -31.39
CA CYS A 76 14.09 -3.62 -30.78
C CYS A 76 12.73 -3.73 -31.46
N TYR A 77 12.12 -2.59 -31.81
CA TYR A 77 10.85 -2.55 -32.56
C TYR A 77 10.97 -3.26 -33.91
N SER A 78 12.09 -3.02 -34.61
CA SER A 78 12.37 -3.62 -35.93
C SER A 78 12.71 -5.10 -35.83
N SER A 79 13.34 -5.55 -34.75
CA SER A 79 13.63 -6.96 -34.48
C SER A 79 12.42 -7.74 -33.92
N GLY A 80 11.30 -7.06 -33.63
CA GLY A 80 10.10 -7.69 -33.07
C GLY A 80 10.10 -7.84 -31.55
N ASP A 81 11.13 -7.36 -30.85
CA ASP A 81 11.20 -7.37 -29.39
C ASP A 81 10.36 -6.21 -28.81
N HIS A 82 9.06 -6.45 -28.66
CA HIS A 82 8.08 -5.46 -28.23
C HIS A 82 8.26 -5.04 -26.76
N SER A 83 8.60 -5.99 -25.89
CA SER A 83 8.88 -5.72 -24.47
C SER A 83 10.04 -4.74 -24.31
N GLN A 84 11.17 -5.03 -24.96
CA GLN A 84 12.35 -4.18 -24.84
C GLN A 84 12.15 -2.84 -25.54
N ALA A 85 11.44 -2.81 -26.68
CA ALA A 85 11.10 -1.57 -27.37
C ALA A 85 10.26 -0.64 -26.46
N LEU A 86 9.26 -1.18 -25.76
CA LEU A 86 8.41 -0.42 -24.85
C LEU A 86 9.23 0.16 -23.70
N ARG A 87 10.09 -0.67 -23.09
CA ARG A 87 11.01 -0.22 -22.02
C ARG A 87 11.91 0.92 -22.49
N CYS A 88 12.50 0.80 -23.68
CA CYS A 88 13.36 1.83 -24.25
C CYS A 88 12.60 3.13 -24.55
N TYR A 89 11.42 3.08 -25.16
CA TYR A 89 10.63 4.28 -25.46
C TYR A 89 10.13 4.97 -24.18
N SER A 90 9.66 4.21 -23.19
CA SER A 90 9.21 4.77 -21.90
C SER A 90 10.37 5.42 -21.14
N GLN A 91 11.55 4.81 -21.12
CA GLN A 91 12.73 5.43 -20.50
C GLN A 91 13.23 6.65 -21.28
N ALA A 92 13.14 6.64 -22.62
CA ALA A 92 13.47 7.79 -23.43
C ALA A 92 12.54 8.98 -23.12
N LEU A 93 11.22 8.75 -22.99
CA LEU A 93 10.26 9.78 -22.57
C LEU A 93 10.59 10.34 -21.18
N ARG A 94 11.02 9.48 -20.27
CA ARG A 94 11.43 9.86 -18.90
C ARG A 94 12.62 10.82 -18.88
N LEU A 95 13.54 10.70 -19.84
CA LEU A 95 14.76 11.52 -19.94
C LEU A 95 14.65 12.70 -20.89
N ALA A 96 13.76 12.67 -21.87
CA ALA A 96 13.65 13.71 -22.88
C ALA A 96 13.19 15.06 -22.27
N PRO A 97 13.94 16.16 -22.49
CA PRO A 97 13.45 17.51 -22.24
C PRO A 97 12.24 17.80 -23.15
N ILE A 98 11.24 18.53 -22.64
CA ILE A 98 10.00 18.79 -23.38
C ILE A 98 10.23 19.61 -24.66
N ASP A 99 11.18 20.54 -24.62
CA ASP A 99 11.53 21.43 -25.74
C ASP A 99 12.61 20.85 -26.66
N ALA A 100 13.05 19.60 -26.44
CA ALA A 100 14.10 19.01 -27.26
C ALA A 100 13.62 18.78 -28.71
N HIS A 101 14.40 19.24 -29.68
CA HIS A 101 14.12 19.06 -31.11
C HIS A 101 15.22 18.24 -31.79
N HIS A 102 14.81 17.23 -32.55
CA HIS A 102 15.73 16.42 -33.35
C HIS A 102 15.22 16.29 -34.78
N SER A 103 16.06 16.63 -35.75
CA SER A 103 15.71 16.61 -37.19
C SER A 103 14.45 17.43 -37.51
N GLY A 104 14.32 18.63 -36.91
CA GLY A 104 13.20 19.54 -37.14
C GLY A 104 11.87 19.14 -36.49
N LYS A 105 11.86 18.15 -35.59
CA LYS A 105 10.67 17.66 -34.90
C LYS A 105 10.90 17.61 -33.40
N ASN A 106 9.83 17.82 -32.63
CA ASN A 106 9.90 17.66 -31.18
C ASN A 106 10.17 16.18 -30.83
N LEU A 107 11.17 15.95 -29.98
CA LEU A 107 11.64 14.62 -29.58
C LEU A 107 10.57 13.88 -28.78
N VAL A 108 9.90 14.55 -27.83
CA VAL A 108 8.84 13.96 -27.00
C VAL A 108 7.65 13.54 -27.86
N ALA A 109 7.19 14.40 -28.78
CA ALA A 109 6.11 14.04 -29.71
C ALA A 109 6.49 12.83 -30.59
N THR A 110 7.75 12.73 -31.01
CA THR A 110 8.26 11.58 -31.78
C THR A 110 8.28 10.30 -30.94
N LEU A 111 8.67 10.38 -29.67
CA LEU A 111 8.69 9.24 -28.76
C LEU A 111 7.28 8.72 -28.45
N TYR A 112 6.33 9.61 -28.18
CA TYR A 112 4.92 9.24 -28.02
C TYR A 112 4.37 8.57 -29.29
N LEU A 113 4.68 9.08 -30.49
CA LEU A 113 4.27 8.43 -31.75
C LEU A 113 4.87 7.02 -31.90
N ASN A 114 6.14 6.84 -31.55
CA ASN A 114 6.81 5.55 -31.63
C ASN A 114 6.19 4.55 -30.65
N ARG A 115 5.94 4.97 -29.41
CA ARG A 115 5.30 4.15 -28.38
C ARG A 115 3.83 3.84 -28.73
N ALA A 116 3.08 4.81 -29.26
CA ALA A 116 1.73 4.59 -29.79
C ALA A 116 1.72 3.55 -30.92
N SER A 117 2.68 3.62 -31.84
CA SER A 117 2.80 2.64 -32.93
C SER A 117 3.08 1.23 -32.40
N LEU A 118 3.88 1.12 -31.34
CA LEU A 118 4.13 -0.14 -30.63
C LEU A 118 2.89 -0.64 -29.91
N PHE A 119 2.15 0.20 -29.19
CA PHE A 119 0.89 -0.18 -28.55
C PHE A 119 -0.14 -0.68 -29.55
N HIS A 120 -0.29 -0.02 -30.71
CA HIS A 120 -1.17 -0.49 -31.76
C HIS A 120 -0.76 -1.89 -32.27
N LYS A 121 0.55 -2.17 -32.35
CA LYS A 121 1.07 -3.48 -32.74
C LYS A 121 0.89 -4.55 -31.66
N MET A 122 0.90 -4.16 -30.39
CA MET A 122 0.68 -5.03 -29.23
C MET A 122 -0.80 -5.30 -28.92
N GLY A 123 -1.74 -4.73 -29.68
CA GLY A 123 -3.18 -4.89 -29.41
C GLY A 123 -3.70 -3.98 -28.29
N LEU A 124 -3.00 -2.88 -27.99
CA LEU A 124 -3.34 -1.88 -26.96
C LEU A 124 -3.82 -0.56 -27.61
N PRO A 125 -5.01 -0.53 -28.26
CA PRO A 125 -5.44 0.63 -29.03
C PRO A 125 -5.80 1.83 -28.15
N MET A 126 -6.26 1.65 -26.91
CA MET A 126 -6.61 2.76 -26.02
C MET A 126 -5.36 3.53 -25.57
N GLU A 127 -4.30 2.82 -25.19
CA GLU A 127 -2.97 3.34 -24.86
C GLU A 127 -2.38 4.08 -26.06
N SER A 128 -2.52 3.49 -27.25
CA SER A 128 -2.08 4.09 -28.51
C SER A 128 -2.81 5.41 -28.82
N LEU A 129 -4.13 5.46 -28.61
CA LEU A 129 -4.95 6.66 -28.81
C LEU A 129 -4.52 7.79 -27.86
N ARG A 130 -4.26 7.46 -26.58
CA ARG A 130 -3.81 8.41 -25.56
C ARG A 130 -2.42 8.98 -25.92
N ASP A 131 -1.46 8.15 -26.30
CA ASP A 131 -0.14 8.62 -26.73
C ASP A 131 -0.18 9.46 -28.01
N CYS A 132 -1.04 9.11 -28.99
CA CYS A 132 -1.24 9.95 -30.17
C CYS A 132 -1.79 11.34 -29.81
N SER A 133 -2.74 11.39 -28.89
CA SER A 133 -3.32 12.67 -28.43
C SER A 133 -2.28 13.53 -27.72
N ARG A 134 -1.47 12.94 -26.82
CA ARG A 134 -0.34 13.63 -26.16
C ARG A 134 0.69 14.16 -27.17
N ALA A 135 1.00 13.38 -28.21
CA ALA A 135 1.91 13.82 -29.27
C ALA A 135 1.35 15.02 -30.06
N LEU A 136 0.04 15.07 -30.31
CA LEU A 136 -0.63 16.18 -30.99
C LEU A 136 -0.76 17.43 -30.11
N GLU A 137 -0.92 17.28 -28.79
CA GLU A 137 -0.87 18.41 -27.86
C GLU A 137 0.48 19.15 -27.93
N ILE A 138 1.58 18.39 -28.11
CA ILE A 138 2.93 18.94 -28.22
C ILE A 138 3.23 19.46 -29.64
N SER A 139 2.81 18.72 -30.67
CA SER A 139 3.08 19.05 -32.07
C SER A 139 1.84 18.82 -32.95
N PRO A 140 0.91 19.79 -33.00
CA PRO A 140 -0.31 19.67 -33.80
C PRO A 140 -0.05 19.53 -35.30
N SER A 141 1.10 20.01 -35.78
CA SER A 141 1.50 19.97 -37.19
C SER A 141 2.21 18.67 -37.60
N TYR A 142 2.13 17.59 -36.80
CA TYR A 142 2.82 16.33 -37.09
C TYR A 142 1.92 15.33 -37.84
N PRO A 143 2.02 15.19 -39.19
CA PRO A 143 1.00 14.46 -39.99
C PRO A 143 0.97 12.96 -39.70
N LYS A 144 2.13 12.38 -39.35
CA LYS A 144 2.24 10.96 -39.01
C LYS A 144 1.46 10.59 -37.74
N VAL A 145 1.28 11.54 -36.82
CA VAL A 145 0.52 11.32 -35.58
C VAL A 145 -0.97 11.31 -35.88
N TRP A 146 -1.48 12.28 -36.65
CA TRP A 146 -2.86 12.29 -37.16
C TRP A 146 -3.20 10.99 -37.89
N TYR A 147 -2.32 10.55 -38.80
CA TYR A 147 -2.50 9.29 -39.51
C TYR A 147 -2.60 8.10 -38.55
N ARG A 148 -1.69 8.01 -37.56
CA ARG A 148 -1.71 6.92 -36.57
C ARG A 148 -2.98 6.95 -35.72
N ARG A 149 -3.38 8.12 -35.22
CA ARG A 149 -4.58 8.29 -34.40
C ARG A 149 -5.84 7.89 -35.17
N GLY A 150 -5.94 8.26 -36.44
CA GLY A 150 -7.00 7.82 -37.33
C GLY A 150 -7.08 6.30 -37.44
N LYS A 151 -5.96 5.62 -37.70
CA LYS A 151 -5.94 4.14 -37.75
C LYS A 151 -6.35 3.47 -36.44
N VAL A 152 -5.98 4.06 -35.31
CA VAL A 152 -6.35 3.56 -33.98
C VAL A 152 -7.84 3.77 -33.72
N ASN A 153 -8.38 4.96 -34.04
CA ASN A 153 -9.81 5.25 -33.98
C ASN A 153 -10.63 4.28 -34.84
N ALA A 154 -10.17 3.95 -36.05
CA ALA A 154 -10.77 2.90 -36.88
C ALA A 154 -10.79 1.52 -36.19
N THR A 155 -9.71 1.17 -35.48
CA THR A 155 -9.59 -0.09 -34.73
C THR A 155 -10.56 -0.13 -33.54
N LEU A 156 -10.76 1.02 -32.88
CA LEU A 156 -11.70 1.18 -31.75
C LEU A 156 -13.17 1.31 -32.18
N GLY A 157 -13.45 1.46 -33.48
CA GLY A 157 -14.80 1.71 -34.00
C GLY A 157 -15.26 3.17 -33.95
N ASN A 158 -14.36 4.10 -33.60
CA ASN A 158 -14.60 5.54 -33.61
C ASN A 158 -14.44 6.09 -35.04
N TYR A 159 -15.35 5.72 -35.94
CA TYR A 159 -15.18 5.97 -37.37
C TYR A 159 -15.21 7.46 -37.76
N GLU A 160 -16.05 8.27 -37.10
CA GLU A 160 -16.13 9.72 -37.36
C GLU A 160 -14.79 10.41 -37.04
N ASP A 161 -14.24 10.16 -35.84
CA ASP A 161 -12.92 10.65 -35.43
C ASP A 161 -11.81 10.13 -36.35
N SER A 162 -11.91 8.88 -36.80
CA SER A 162 -10.96 8.29 -37.74
C SER A 162 -10.96 9.01 -39.09
N VAL A 163 -12.14 9.32 -39.64
CA VAL A 163 -12.26 10.03 -40.92
C VAL A 163 -11.70 11.45 -40.79
N HIS A 164 -12.03 12.14 -39.70
CA HIS A 164 -11.47 13.46 -39.41
C HIS A 164 -9.94 13.43 -39.35
N ASP A 165 -9.36 12.57 -38.51
CA ASP A 165 -7.91 12.46 -38.31
C ASP A 165 -7.16 12.10 -39.60
N LEU A 166 -7.69 11.16 -40.39
CA LEU A 166 -7.08 10.78 -41.67
C LEU A 166 -7.18 11.90 -42.71
N SER A 167 -8.25 12.69 -42.69
CA SER A 167 -8.41 13.84 -43.59
C SER A 167 -7.38 14.93 -43.28
N VAL A 168 -7.22 15.26 -42.00
CA VAL A 168 -6.17 16.19 -41.53
C VAL A 168 -4.77 15.67 -41.90
N ALA A 169 -4.52 14.37 -41.70
CA ALA A 169 -3.24 13.76 -42.10
C ALA A 169 -2.98 13.86 -43.61
N LYS A 170 -4.00 13.66 -44.44
CA LYS A 170 -3.92 13.76 -45.90
C LYS A 170 -3.58 15.16 -46.38
N ASP A 171 -4.20 16.17 -45.77
CA ASP A 171 -3.99 17.57 -46.15
C ASP A 171 -2.56 18.02 -45.85
N MET A 172 -1.96 17.50 -44.78
CA MET A 172 -0.59 17.81 -44.38
C MET A 172 0.49 16.89 -45.01
N GLU A 173 0.13 15.77 -45.65
CA GLU A 173 1.08 14.82 -46.23
C GLU A 173 1.67 15.37 -47.54
N PRO A 174 2.98 15.63 -47.65
CA PRO A 174 3.56 16.23 -48.85
C PRO A 174 3.70 15.25 -50.02
N SER A 175 3.78 13.94 -49.76
CA SER A 175 4.02 12.93 -50.80
C SER A 175 2.73 12.45 -51.47
N ILE A 176 2.73 12.38 -52.80
CA ILE A 176 1.60 11.83 -53.58
C ILE A 176 1.31 10.37 -53.18
N GLY A 177 2.37 9.59 -52.92
CA GLY A 177 2.24 8.20 -52.47
C GLY A 177 1.55 8.09 -51.11
N GLY A 178 1.95 8.92 -50.14
CA GLY A 178 1.32 8.98 -48.81
C GLY A 178 -0.14 9.41 -48.89
N LYS A 179 -0.46 10.45 -49.67
CA LYS A 179 -1.85 10.87 -49.90
C LYS A 179 -2.71 9.74 -50.46
N LYS A 180 -2.24 9.04 -51.49
CA LYS A 180 -2.95 7.88 -52.06
C LYS A 180 -3.13 6.73 -51.08
N GLN A 181 -2.19 6.52 -50.17
CA GLN A 181 -2.34 5.52 -49.12
C GLN A 181 -3.46 5.91 -48.14
N ILE A 182 -3.48 7.17 -47.69
CA ILE A 182 -4.51 7.66 -46.76
C ILE A 182 -5.90 7.65 -47.42
N GLU A 183 -5.98 7.99 -48.72
CA GLU A 183 -7.21 7.89 -49.51
C GLU A 183 -7.77 6.47 -49.54
N ARG A 184 -6.92 5.45 -49.73
CA ARG A 184 -7.36 4.05 -49.68
C ARG A 184 -7.92 3.66 -48.31
N GLU A 185 -7.30 4.13 -47.23
CA GLU A 185 -7.79 3.88 -45.87
C GLU A 185 -9.15 4.55 -45.63
N LEU A 186 -9.32 5.80 -46.09
CA LEU A 186 -10.61 6.50 -46.07
C LEU A 186 -11.68 5.77 -46.89
N ASP A 187 -11.35 5.29 -48.09
CA ASP A 187 -12.26 4.51 -48.94
C ASP A 187 -12.66 3.18 -48.29
N MET A 188 -11.74 2.50 -47.60
CA MET A 188 -12.03 1.27 -46.86
C MET A 188 -12.97 1.54 -45.68
N LEU A 189 -12.78 2.64 -44.95
CA LEU A 189 -13.66 3.05 -43.85
C LEU A 189 -15.06 3.40 -44.34
N ALA A 190 -15.19 4.13 -45.45
CA ALA A 190 -16.47 4.45 -46.06
C ALA A 190 -17.29 3.19 -46.40
N ARG A 191 -16.64 2.15 -46.93
CA ARG A 191 -17.28 0.84 -47.22
C ARG A 191 -17.66 0.05 -45.95
N HIS A 192 -16.93 0.24 -44.85
CA HIS A 192 -17.25 -0.40 -43.56
C HIS A 192 -18.36 0.32 -42.79
N HIS A 193 -18.47 1.65 -42.93
CA HIS A 193 -19.49 2.48 -42.28
C HIS A 193 -20.91 2.16 -42.77
N GLU A 194 -21.06 1.71 -44.03
CA GLU A 194 -22.36 1.29 -44.59
C GLU A 194 -22.91 -0.02 -44.00
N LYS A 195 -22.13 -0.76 -43.20
CA LYS A 195 -22.53 -2.10 -42.68
C LYS A 195 -22.74 -2.21 -41.16
N LYS A 196 -22.46 -1.18 -40.36
CA LYS A 196 -22.70 -1.22 -38.90
C LYS A 196 -23.17 0.13 -38.36
N ILE A 197 -24.48 0.31 -38.24
CA ILE A 197 -25.06 1.25 -37.28
C ILE A 197 -25.36 0.44 -36.01
N ALA A 198 -24.49 0.54 -35.00
CA ALA A 198 -24.79 0.15 -33.63
C ALA A 198 -24.15 1.17 -32.69
N LYS A 199 -24.95 1.69 -31.75
CA LYS A 199 -24.62 2.80 -30.84
C LYS A 199 -23.43 2.47 -29.93
N PRO A 200 -22.58 3.45 -29.59
CA PRO A 200 -21.49 3.24 -28.63
C PRO A 200 -22.06 3.06 -27.20
N ALA A 201 -21.56 2.05 -26.51
CA ALA A 201 -21.78 1.86 -25.08
C ALA A 201 -20.84 2.81 -24.33
N ASN A 202 -21.45 3.74 -23.60
CA ASN A 202 -20.76 4.73 -22.79
C ASN A 202 -20.11 4.03 -21.59
N GLN A 203 -18.78 3.84 -21.60
CA GLN A 203 -18.03 3.42 -20.42
C GLN A 203 -18.02 4.57 -19.41
N LYS A 204 -19.02 4.57 -18.53
CA LYS A 204 -18.96 5.34 -17.29
C LYS A 204 -17.93 4.68 -16.39
N SER A 205 -16.85 5.38 -16.06
CA SER A 205 -16.09 5.11 -14.84
C SER A 205 -17.07 5.20 -13.68
N VAL A 206 -17.40 4.06 -13.09
CA VAL A 206 -18.26 4.02 -11.91
C VAL A 206 -17.39 4.42 -10.72
N GLU A 207 -17.29 5.73 -10.49
CA GLU A 207 -17.08 6.22 -9.12
C GLU A 207 -18.37 5.84 -8.39
N ILE A 208 -18.34 4.76 -7.60
CA ILE A 208 -19.43 4.48 -6.66
C ILE A 208 -19.17 5.41 -5.48
N PRO A 209 -19.94 6.50 -5.30
CA PRO A 209 -19.72 7.38 -4.16
C PRO A 209 -20.33 6.64 -2.96
N ASP A 210 -19.48 6.00 -2.15
CA ASP A 210 -19.89 5.69 -0.80
C ASP A 210 -19.68 6.96 0.03
N VAL A 211 -20.76 7.70 0.26
CA VAL A 211 -20.72 8.89 1.09
C VAL A 211 -20.67 8.43 2.54
N PRO A 212 -19.77 8.96 3.38
CA PRO A 212 -19.80 8.69 4.81
C PRO A 212 -21.24 8.89 5.31
N SER A 213 -21.75 7.94 6.07
CA SER A 213 -23.03 8.15 6.75
C SER A 213 -22.94 9.45 7.56
N GLU A 214 -24.03 10.21 7.74
CA GLU A 214 -24.04 11.47 8.52
C GLU A 214 -23.78 11.23 10.03
N ILE A 215 -22.66 10.60 10.35
CA ILE A 215 -22.23 10.19 11.67
C ILE A 215 -21.42 11.34 12.22
N LYS A 216 -21.96 12.00 13.23
CA LYS A 216 -21.25 13.05 13.95
C LYS A 216 -20.19 12.41 14.84
N LEU A 217 -18.93 12.57 14.43
CA LEU A 217 -17.76 12.18 15.19
C LEU A 217 -17.29 13.34 16.09
N GLN A 218 -16.86 13.00 17.31
CA GLN A 218 -16.36 13.96 18.27
C GLN A 218 -15.01 13.52 18.82
N CYS A 219 -14.05 14.46 18.88
CA CYS A 219 -12.80 14.26 19.59
C CYS A 219 -13.01 14.51 21.08
N VAL A 220 -12.69 13.51 21.90
CA VAL A 220 -12.82 13.53 23.36
C VAL A 220 -11.48 13.20 24.02
N LYS A 221 -11.31 13.59 25.29
CA LYS A 221 -10.21 13.10 26.11
C LYS A 221 -10.61 11.78 26.75
N THR A 222 -9.82 10.75 26.47
CA THR A 222 -9.88 9.44 27.11
C THR A 222 -9.00 9.45 28.38
N PRO A 223 -9.37 8.70 29.43
CA PRO A 223 -8.62 8.67 30.69
C PRO A 223 -7.16 8.20 30.53
N ASP A 224 -6.91 7.26 29.62
CA ASP A 224 -5.67 6.49 29.51
C ASP A 224 -4.97 6.64 28.15
N LYS A 225 -5.67 7.07 27.09
CA LYS A 225 -5.13 7.16 25.72
C LYS A 225 -5.03 8.59 25.17
N GLY A 226 -5.20 9.61 26.00
CA GLY A 226 -5.15 11.00 25.55
C GLY A 226 -6.38 11.37 24.70
N ARG A 227 -6.21 11.98 23.52
CA ARG A 227 -7.35 12.28 22.64
C ARG A 227 -7.82 11.02 21.91
N GLY A 228 -9.12 10.89 21.68
CA GLY A 228 -9.73 9.79 20.94
C GLY A 228 -11.01 10.22 20.24
N ILE A 229 -11.52 9.40 19.33
CA ILE A 229 -12.76 9.67 18.59
C ILE A 229 -13.91 8.80 19.14
N VAL A 230 -15.08 9.42 19.32
CA VAL A 230 -16.34 8.75 19.67
C VAL A 230 -17.47 9.27 18.77
N SER A 231 -18.60 8.56 18.74
CA SER A 231 -19.88 9.13 18.29
C SER A 231 -20.87 9.17 19.43
N GLN A 232 -21.78 10.15 19.45
CA GLN A 232 -22.85 10.24 20.44
C GLN A 232 -24.03 9.32 20.14
N PHE A 233 -24.04 8.71 18.95
CA PHE A 233 -25.12 7.85 18.48
C PHE A 233 -24.59 6.45 18.18
N ASP A 234 -25.48 5.47 18.23
CA ASP A 234 -25.19 4.11 17.82
C ASP A 234 -24.81 4.07 16.33
N ILE A 235 -23.75 3.32 16.01
CA ILE A 235 -23.26 3.13 14.65
C ILE A 235 -23.48 1.67 14.25
N PRO A 236 -24.26 1.42 13.18
CA PRO A 236 -24.42 0.07 12.63
C PRO A 236 -23.10 -0.54 12.14
N GLN A 237 -23.02 -1.87 12.10
CA GLN A 237 -21.92 -2.58 11.44
C GLN A 237 -21.81 -2.19 9.95
N ALA A 238 -20.58 -2.19 9.41
CA ALA A 238 -20.25 -1.89 8.02
C ALA A 238 -20.45 -0.41 7.58
N SER A 239 -20.71 0.49 8.54
CA SER A 239 -20.91 1.92 8.26
C SER A 239 -19.61 2.60 7.90
N LEU A 240 -19.58 3.39 6.82
CA LEU A 240 -18.45 4.28 6.50
C LEU A 240 -18.51 5.51 7.41
N ILE A 241 -17.52 5.64 8.30
CA ILE A 241 -17.50 6.68 9.34
C ILE A 241 -16.56 7.84 9.02
N HIS A 242 -15.53 7.62 8.20
CA HIS A 242 -14.52 8.63 7.89
C HIS A 242 -13.89 8.37 6.52
N ALA A 243 -13.63 9.44 5.78
CA ALA A 243 -12.85 9.43 4.55
C ALA A 243 -11.95 10.66 4.53
N GLU A 244 -10.66 10.48 4.27
CA GLU A 244 -9.66 11.55 4.33
C GLU A 244 -8.62 11.42 3.24
N GLU A 245 -8.40 12.51 2.50
CA GLU A 245 -7.22 12.69 1.65
C GLU A 245 -6.00 13.02 2.53
N PRO A 246 -4.81 12.48 2.23
CA PRO A 246 -3.66 12.68 3.06
C PRO A 246 -3.24 14.15 3.04
N TYR A 247 -2.90 14.68 4.21
CA TYR A 247 -2.33 16.01 4.35
C TYR A 247 -1.01 16.11 3.57
N ALA A 248 -0.18 15.09 3.64
CA ALA A 248 0.96 14.89 2.77
C ALA A 248 1.21 13.39 2.59
N VAL A 249 1.79 13.00 1.46
CA VAL A 249 2.11 11.59 1.15
C VAL A 249 3.38 11.51 0.34
N VAL A 250 4.14 10.42 0.49
CA VAL A 250 5.28 10.07 -0.35
C VAL A 250 5.18 8.62 -0.82
N ILE A 251 5.54 8.36 -2.07
CA ILE A 251 5.66 7.00 -2.60
C ILE A 251 6.94 6.34 -2.10
N LEU A 252 6.87 5.05 -1.74
CA LEU A 252 8.05 4.30 -1.31
C LEU A 252 9.01 4.02 -2.48
N LYS A 253 10.31 3.98 -2.18
CA LYS A 253 11.38 3.91 -3.20
C LYS A 253 11.22 2.71 -4.14
N HIS A 254 10.86 1.54 -3.62
CA HIS A 254 10.66 0.32 -4.41
C HIS A 254 9.39 0.34 -5.29
N CYS A 255 8.47 1.28 -5.05
CA CYS A 255 7.24 1.43 -5.82
C CYS A 255 7.32 2.53 -6.90
N ARG A 256 8.40 3.31 -6.96
CA ARG A 256 8.51 4.47 -7.88
C ARG A 256 8.35 4.09 -9.36
N GLU A 257 8.75 2.89 -9.76
CA GLU A 257 8.64 2.45 -11.16
C GLU A 257 7.37 1.66 -11.46
N THR A 258 6.60 1.31 -10.42
CA THR A 258 5.41 0.45 -10.55
C THR A 258 4.12 1.17 -10.19
N HIS A 259 4.17 2.26 -9.42
CA HIS A 259 3.00 3.00 -8.97
C HIS A 259 3.08 4.50 -9.29
N CYS A 260 1.92 5.09 -9.52
CA CYS A 260 1.74 6.50 -9.79
C CYS A 260 2.18 7.32 -8.58
N HIS A 261 3.04 8.31 -8.80
CA HIS A 261 3.57 9.17 -7.74
C HIS A 261 2.53 10.11 -7.11
N TYR A 262 1.36 10.25 -7.74
CA TYR A 262 0.26 11.06 -7.21
C TYR A 262 -0.80 10.20 -6.51
N CYS A 263 -1.44 9.31 -7.26
CA CYS A 263 -2.60 8.54 -6.79
C CYS A 263 -2.23 7.18 -6.19
N LEU A 264 -0.97 6.76 -6.28
CA LEU A 264 -0.47 5.48 -5.75
C LEU A 264 -1.12 4.22 -6.36
N ASN A 265 -1.89 4.33 -7.44
CA ASN A 265 -2.34 3.20 -8.23
C ASN A 265 -1.19 2.65 -9.07
N GLU A 266 -1.26 1.38 -9.47
CA GLU A 266 -0.31 0.79 -10.42
C GLU A 266 -0.25 1.59 -11.73
N LEU A 267 0.94 1.62 -12.31
CA LEU A 267 1.22 2.35 -13.53
C LEU A 267 0.75 1.56 -14.76
N PRO A 268 -0.02 2.19 -15.69
CA PRO A 268 -0.38 1.57 -16.96
C PRO A 268 0.80 1.58 -17.93
N ALA A 269 0.66 0.93 -19.09
CA ALA A 269 1.68 0.89 -20.14
C ALA A 269 2.13 2.27 -20.61
N ASP A 270 1.16 3.14 -20.80
CA ASP A 270 1.32 4.46 -21.35
C ASP A 270 1.65 5.51 -20.26
N THR A 271 2.44 5.12 -19.26
CA THR A 271 2.91 6.01 -18.19
C THR A 271 3.39 7.36 -18.71
N ILE A 272 3.13 8.39 -17.91
CA ILE A 272 3.48 9.77 -18.23
C ILE A 272 4.56 10.22 -17.23
N PRO A 273 5.77 10.58 -17.69
CA PRO A 273 6.81 11.09 -16.82
C PRO A 273 6.57 12.55 -16.45
N CYS A 274 7.20 13.05 -15.38
CA CYS A 274 7.29 14.48 -15.12
C CYS A 274 7.95 15.22 -16.31
N VAL A 275 7.53 16.44 -16.61
CA VAL A 275 8.09 17.24 -17.71
C VAL A 275 9.44 17.87 -17.35
N SER A 276 9.68 18.13 -16.06
CA SER A 276 10.85 18.89 -15.60
C SER A 276 11.96 18.03 -14.99
N CYS A 277 11.67 16.78 -14.62
CA CYS A 277 12.66 15.85 -14.07
C CYS A 277 12.37 14.41 -14.50
N SER A 278 13.30 13.50 -14.24
CA SER A 278 13.21 12.11 -14.65
C SER A 278 12.63 11.19 -13.57
N LEU A 279 12.29 11.65 -12.36
CA LEU A 279 11.90 10.73 -11.27
C LEU A 279 10.43 10.30 -11.31
N PRO A 280 9.43 11.20 -11.23
CA PRO A 280 8.04 10.83 -11.08
C PRO A 280 7.43 10.27 -12.36
N LEU A 281 6.57 9.28 -12.16
CA LEU A 281 5.72 8.66 -13.17
C LEU A 281 4.26 8.75 -12.72
N TYR A 282 3.37 8.99 -13.68
CA TYR A 282 1.95 9.17 -13.47
C TYR A 282 1.13 8.24 -14.36
N CYS A 283 0.00 7.77 -13.84
CA CYS A 283 -0.93 6.95 -14.61
C CYS A 283 -1.78 7.76 -15.61
N SER A 284 -1.90 9.07 -15.40
CA SER A 284 -2.73 9.94 -16.25
C SER A 284 -2.24 11.38 -16.21
N GLN A 285 -2.61 12.16 -17.24
CA GLN A 285 -2.28 13.58 -17.32
C GLN A 285 -2.92 14.36 -16.16
N HIS A 286 -4.11 13.93 -15.73
CA HIS A 286 -4.75 14.43 -14.52
C HIS A 286 -3.84 14.28 -13.29
N CYS A 287 -3.28 13.09 -13.06
CA CYS A 287 -2.35 12.85 -11.95
C CYS A 287 -1.06 13.69 -12.07
N GLN A 288 -0.52 13.82 -13.28
CA GLN A 288 0.68 14.63 -13.54
C GLN A 288 0.43 16.12 -13.20
N VAL A 289 -0.70 16.67 -13.64
CA VAL A 289 -1.07 18.08 -13.38
C VAL A 289 -1.33 18.30 -11.89
N ARG A 290 -2.11 17.43 -11.26
CA ARG A 290 -2.44 17.53 -9.83
C ARG A 290 -1.21 17.42 -8.91
N ALA A 291 -0.20 16.66 -9.32
CA ALA A 291 1.07 16.57 -8.60
C ALA A 291 1.96 17.81 -8.74
N GLY A 292 1.62 18.76 -9.61
CA GLY A 292 2.42 19.97 -9.85
C GLY A 292 3.10 20.06 -11.21
N GLY A 293 2.69 19.28 -12.21
CA GLY A 293 3.17 19.44 -13.58
C GLY A 293 2.73 20.79 -14.17
N PRO A 294 3.63 21.60 -14.77
CA PRO A 294 3.22 22.81 -15.46
C PRO A 294 2.26 22.46 -16.60
N ILE A 295 1.21 23.26 -16.69
CA ILE A 295 0.14 23.14 -17.67
C ILE A 295 0.63 23.77 -18.98
N HIS A 296 0.79 22.97 -20.04
CA HIS A 296 0.72 23.47 -21.42
C HIS A 296 -0.72 23.27 -21.91
N ILE A 297 -1.63 24.17 -21.53
CA ILE A 297 -2.94 24.28 -22.18
C ILE A 297 -2.79 25.39 -23.21
N PRO A 298 -2.94 25.12 -24.51
CA PRO A 298 -3.21 26.15 -25.50
C PRO A 298 -4.51 26.86 -25.12
N ASP A 299 -4.53 28.19 -25.14
CA ASP A 299 -5.64 29.07 -24.70
C ASP A 299 -7.01 28.79 -25.38
N THR A 300 -7.10 27.86 -26.32
CA THR A 300 -8.28 27.56 -27.13
C THR A 300 -9.24 26.53 -26.53
N MET A 301 -8.89 25.86 -25.41
CA MET A 301 -9.73 24.82 -24.77
C MET A 301 -10.42 25.29 -23.48
N VAL A 302 -10.35 26.57 -23.10
CA VAL A 302 -11.12 27.12 -21.97
C VAL A 302 -12.58 27.34 -22.40
N GLY A 303 -13.29 26.22 -22.62
CA GLY A 303 -14.74 26.17 -22.56
C GLY A 303 -15.18 26.26 -21.10
N SER A 304 -16.05 27.22 -20.82
CA SER A 304 -16.62 27.55 -19.52
C SER A 304 -17.07 26.33 -18.70
N ASN A 305 -16.34 26.01 -17.61
CA ASN A 305 -16.81 25.51 -16.29
C ASN A 305 -15.77 24.72 -15.47
N PHE A 306 -14.48 24.74 -15.81
CA PHE A 306 -13.44 24.30 -14.87
C PHE A 306 -12.84 25.49 -14.12
N LYS A 307 -13.51 25.93 -13.05
CA LYS A 307 -12.82 26.62 -11.95
C LYS A 307 -12.22 25.52 -11.07
N PRO A 308 -10.89 25.42 -10.89
CA PRO A 308 -10.33 24.52 -9.91
C PRO A 308 -10.75 25.04 -8.53
N THR A 309 -11.83 24.49 -7.98
CA THR A 309 -12.21 24.70 -6.59
C THR A 309 -11.24 23.93 -5.70
N LEU A 310 -10.67 24.65 -4.72
CA LEU A 310 -9.77 24.21 -3.65
C LEU A 310 -8.28 24.04 -4.03
N GLU A 311 -7.48 25.03 -3.60
CA GLU A 311 -6.04 25.02 -3.27
C GLU A 311 -5.27 23.72 -3.58
N CYS A 312 -4.90 23.49 -4.84
CA CYS A 312 -4.04 22.37 -5.20
C CYS A 312 -2.58 22.80 -5.12
N ILE A 313 -1.98 22.63 -3.94
CA ILE A 313 -0.53 22.82 -3.73
C ILE A 313 0.25 21.77 -4.55
N PRO A 314 1.15 22.17 -5.47
CA PRO A 314 1.98 21.26 -6.26
C PRO A 314 2.91 20.37 -5.41
N GLU A 315 2.50 19.13 -5.08
CA GLU A 315 3.24 18.24 -4.17
C GLU A 315 4.67 17.91 -4.61
N HIS A 316 4.93 17.84 -5.92
CA HIS A 316 6.24 17.50 -6.46
C HIS A 316 7.09 18.74 -6.78
N LYS A 317 6.52 19.94 -6.85
CA LYS A 317 7.20 21.12 -7.42
C LYS A 317 8.51 21.46 -6.72
N HIS A 318 8.53 21.42 -5.39
CA HIS A 318 9.71 21.70 -4.55
C HIS A 318 10.73 20.53 -4.50
N GLU A 319 10.35 19.39 -5.04
CA GLU A 319 11.20 18.20 -5.23
C GLU A 319 11.68 18.07 -6.69
N CYS A 320 11.32 19.03 -7.54
CA CYS A 320 11.56 19.02 -8.96
C CYS A 320 12.86 19.78 -9.32
N GLN A 321 13.12 19.99 -10.60
CA GLN A 321 14.26 20.78 -11.10
C GLN A 321 15.65 20.21 -10.81
N GLY A 322 15.73 18.89 -10.61
CA GLY A 322 17.03 18.19 -10.55
C GLY A 322 17.65 18.14 -9.15
N VAL A 323 16.95 18.48 -8.08
CA VAL A 323 17.40 18.21 -6.70
C VAL A 323 17.38 16.71 -6.38
N HIS A 324 18.22 16.25 -5.44
CA HIS A 324 18.42 14.80 -5.15
C HIS A 324 17.93 14.36 -3.79
N TRP A 325 17.69 15.30 -2.88
CA TRP A 325 17.24 14.99 -1.55
C TRP A 325 15.98 14.10 -1.49
N PRO A 326 14.96 14.22 -2.39
CA PRO A 326 13.80 13.32 -2.35
C PRO A 326 14.16 11.89 -2.80
N ALA A 327 15.17 11.76 -3.67
CA ALA A 327 15.65 10.46 -4.12
C ALA A 327 16.49 9.75 -3.05
N ILE A 328 17.30 10.52 -2.31
CA ILE A 328 18.34 10.00 -1.40
C ILE A 328 17.83 9.89 0.04
N LEU A 329 17.15 10.90 0.58
CA LEU A 329 16.74 10.93 1.98
C LEU A 329 15.68 9.85 2.30
N PRO A 330 15.53 9.47 3.59
CA PRO A 330 14.47 8.57 4.03
C PRO A 330 13.06 9.14 3.81
N SER A 331 12.07 8.26 3.69
CA SER A 331 10.68 8.65 3.37
C SER A 331 10.05 9.58 4.40
N ASP A 332 10.34 9.41 5.69
CA ASP A 332 9.87 10.28 6.77
C ASP A 332 10.42 11.71 6.64
N VAL A 333 11.70 11.84 6.28
CA VAL A 333 12.34 13.13 6.00
C VAL A 333 11.77 13.79 4.76
N VAL A 334 11.49 13.02 3.71
CA VAL A 334 10.87 13.56 2.50
C VAL A 334 9.44 14.02 2.75
N LEU A 335 8.68 13.24 3.51
CA LEU A 335 7.34 13.60 3.97
C LEU A 335 7.36 14.87 4.83
N ALA A 336 8.35 15.01 5.70
CA ALA A 336 8.54 16.24 6.49
C ALA A 336 8.76 17.46 5.59
N GLY A 337 9.57 17.33 4.54
CA GLY A 337 9.77 18.38 3.54
C GLY A 337 8.45 18.83 2.91
N ARG A 338 7.62 17.88 2.45
CA ARG A 338 6.30 18.17 1.89
C ARG A 338 5.38 18.89 2.88
N VAL A 339 5.41 18.48 4.16
CA VAL A 339 4.59 19.11 5.21
C VAL A 339 5.04 20.55 5.50
N VAL A 340 6.34 20.80 5.59
CA VAL A 340 6.89 22.16 5.79
C VAL A 340 6.46 23.08 4.65
N VAL A 341 6.70 22.67 3.40
CA VAL A 341 6.36 23.46 2.21
C VAL A 341 4.86 23.73 2.13
N LYS A 342 4.04 22.69 2.30
CA LYS A 342 2.58 22.83 2.28
C LYS A 342 2.09 23.83 3.33
N THR A 343 2.68 23.79 4.52
CA THR A 343 2.30 24.68 5.62
C THR A 343 2.70 26.13 5.36
N MET A 344 3.90 26.35 4.81
CA MET A 344 4.38 27.69 4.43
C MET A 344 3.50 28.31 3.34
N GLU A 345 3.17 27.53 2.30
CA GLU A 345 2.29 27.98 1.21
C GLU A 345 0.87 28.32 1.70
N GLN A 346 0.30 27.54 2.62
CA GLN A 346 -1.02 27.82 3.21
C GLN A 346 -1.03 29.08 4.09
N LYS A 347 0.06 29.39 4.78
CA LYS A 347 0.17 30.59 5.63
C LYS A 347 0.62 31.83 4.86
N GLY A 348 1.07 31.68 3.61
CA GLY A 348 1.64 32.77 2.82
C GLY A 348 2.91 33.37 3.43
N GLN A 349 3.61 32.62 4.28
CA GLN A 349 4.82 33.04 4.99
C GLN A 349 5.97 32.12 4.63
N PHE A 350 7.01 32.67 4.00
CA PHE A 350 8.19 31.93 3.56
C PHE A 350 9.44 32.16 4.40
N THR A 351 9.36 33.06 5.39
CA THR A 351 10.53 33.52 6.16
C THR A 351 10.97 32.56 7.26
N ASP A 352 10.03 31.95 7.99
CA ASP A 352 10.33 31.05 9.11
C ASP A 352 9.51 29.78 9.01
N VAL A 353 10.05 28.67 9.54
CA VAL A 353 9.25 27.45 9.69
C VAL A 353 8.15 27.74 10.73
N PRO A 354 6.87 27.63 10.37
CA PRO A 354 5.78 27.94 11.30
C PRO A 354 5.75 26.96 12.48
N ASN A 355 5.02 27.29 13.54
CA ASN A 355 4.78 26.34 14.63
C ASN A 355 3.99 25.12 14.10
N LEU A 356 4.72 24.03 13.81
CA LEU A 356 4.18 22.82 13.18
C LEU A 356 3.36 22.00 14.18
N SER A 357 3.73 22.07 15.46
CA SER A 357 3.01 21.39 16.55
C SER A 357 1.57 21.87 16.64
N GLU A 358 1.37 23.19 16.65
CA GLU A 358 0.03 23.79 16.68
C GLU A 358 -0.73 23.56 15.37
N THR A 359 -0.04 23.62 14.23
CA THR A 359 -0.67 23.49 12.91
C THR A 359 -1.20 22.08 12.64
N LEU A 360 -0.44 21.06 13.04
CA LEU A 360 -0.80 19.66 12.81
C LEU A 360 -1.64 19.10 13.96
N GLY A 361 -1.41 19.57 15.18
CA GLY A 361 -2.08 19.08 16.37
C GLY A 361 -1.86 17.58 16.60
N LEU A 362 -0.69 17.05 16.23
CA LEU A 362 -0.33 15.63 16.34
C LEU A 362 0.53 15.35 17.57
N CYS A 363 0.46 14.12 18.09
CA CYS A 363 1.29 13.68 19.21
C CYS A 363 2.75 13.51 18.76
N GLU A 364 3.69 13.82 19.65
CA GLU A 364 5.13 13.64 19.42
C GLU A 364 5.71 12.68 20.47
N SER A 365 6.89 12.10 20.21
CA SER A 365 7.53 11.14 21.12
C SER A 365 9.00 11.42 21.38
N TYR A 366 9.52 12.60 21.03
CA TYR A 366 10.93 12.95 21.08
C TYR A 366 11.56 12.57 22.41
N SER A 367 10.94 12.95 23.53
CA SER A 367 11.47 12.66 24.88
C SER A 367 11.59 11.17 25.22
N LYS A 368 10.83 10.30 24.55
CA LYS A 368 10.83 8.84 24.77
C LYS A 368 11.76 8.07 23.82
N MET A 369 12.31 8.74 22.81
CA MET A 369 13.15 8.11 21.78
C MET A 369 14.56 7.79 22.30
N SER A 370 15.20 6.79 21.69
CA SER A 370 16.59 6.44 22.00
C SER A 370 17.56 7.59 21.67
N PRO A 371 18.71 7.70 22.35
CA PRO A 371 19.69 8.76 22.10
C PRO A 371 20.16 8.83 20.64
N GLU A 372 20.34 7.67 20.01
CA GLU A 372 20.70 7.58 18.59
C GLU A 372 19.59 8.13 17.70
N SER A 373 18.34 7.74 17.95
CA SER A 373 17.20 8.24 17.18
C SER A 373 17.02 9.74 17.34
N LYS A 374 17.17 10.29 18.56
CA LYS A 374 17.14 11.75 18.79
C LYS A 374 18.22 12.44 17.96
N LEU A 375 19.45 11.93 17.97
CA LEU A 375 20.56 12.52 17.20
C LEU A 375 20.30 12.50 15.69
N GLU A 376 19.75 11.40 15.17
CA GLU A 376 19.36 11.32 13.76
C GLU A 376 18.32 12.37 13.38
N LEU A 377 17.30 12.60 14.23
CA LEU A 377 16.30 13.63 13.97
C LEU A 377 16.91 15.02 13.83
N HIS A 378 17.86 15.38 14.71
CA HIS A 378 18.57 16.66 14.61
C HIS A 378 19.38 16.77 13.32
N ILE A 379 20.12 15.71 12.94
CA ILE A 379 20.92 15.72 11.71
C ILE A 379 20.01 15.84 10.48
N TYR A 380 18.96 15.03 10.39
CA TYR A 380 18.02 15.08 9.27
C TYR A 380 17.28 16.41 9.21
N SER A 381 16.89 16.98 10.35
CA SER A 381 16.27 18.30 10.42
C SER A 381 17.16 19.38 9.80
N ILE A 382 18.43 19.44 10.22
CA ILE A 382 19.39 20.42 9.69
C ILE A 382 19.61 20.17 8.19
N VAL A 383 19.84 18.93 7.76
CA VAL A 383 20.04 18.61 6.34
C VAL A 383 18.82 19.03 5.50
N LEU A 384 17.61 18.71 5.96
CA LEU A 384 16.36 19.05 5.27
C LEU A 384 16.17 20.56 5.19
N LEU A 385 16.44 21.30 6.28
CA LEU A 385 16.33 22.76 6.32
C LEU A 385 17.20 23.41 5.23
N PHE A 386 18.44 22.95 5.05
CA PHE A 386 19.31 23.44 3.97
C PHE A 386 18.84 23.05 2.57
N CYS A 387 18.30 21.83 2.41
CA CYS A 387 17.74 21.39 1.13
C CYS A 387 16.54 22.25 0.72
N LEU A 388 15.65 22.55 1.68
CA LEU A 388 14.51 23.44 1.45
C LEU A 388 14.96 24.87 1.19
N HIS A 389 15.86 25.43 2.00
CA HIS A 389 16.37 26.80 1.82
C HIS A 389 16.88 27.07 0.39
N ARG A 390 17.64 26.12 -0.18
CA ARG A 390 18.11 26.23 -1.57
C ARG A 390 17.00 26.15 -2.61
N SER A 391 15.94 25.40 -2.32
CA SER A 391 14.80 25.23 -3.23
C SER A 391 13.89 26.48 -3.28
N PHE A 392 13.93 27.33 -2.24
CA PHE A 392 13.14 28.57 -2.12
C PHE A 392 13.98 29.85 -2.23
N SER A 393 15.06 29.83 -3.03
CA SER A 393 15.89 31.01 -3.31
C SER A 393 16.33 31.79 -2.06
N SER A 394 16.58 31.07 -0.97
CA SER A 394 17.04 31.62 0.32
C SER A 394 16.03 32.43 1.13
N GLU A 395 14.72 32.35 0.85
CA GLU A 395 13.69 33.03 1.65
C GLU A 395 13.52 32.45 3.06
N LEU A 396 13.84 31.15 3.25
CA LEU A 396 13.67 30.42 4.50
C LEU A 396 14.80 30.68 5.51
N SER A 397 14.50 31.02 6.75
CA SER A 397 15.53 31.25 7.78
C SER A 397 16.23 29.94 8.21
N ILE A 398 17.56 29.94 8.16
CA ILE A 398 18.38 28.85 8.72
C ILE A 398 18.81 29.22 10.14
N ASN A 399 18.04 28.77 11.13
CA ASN A 399 18.33 28.97 12.54
C ASN A 399 17.92 27.74 13.38
N GLY A 400 18.28 27.76 14.67
CA GLY A 400 17.96 26.67 15.59
C GLY A 400 16.46 26.49 15.82
N ASP A 401 15.67 27.56 15.73
CA ASP A 401 14.22 27.50 15.91
C ASP A 401 13.56 26.72 14.76
N SER A 402 13.87 27.06 13.51
CA SER A 402 13.42 26.35 12.31
C SER A 402 13.84 24.88 12.33
N ALA A 403 15.08 24.59 12.73
CA ALA A 403 15.54 23.22 12.89
C ALA A 403 14.79 22.48 14.01
N SER A 404 14.50 23.13 15.14
CA SER A 404 13.74 22.53 16.24
C SER A 404 12.32 22.16 15.82
N GLN A 405 11.65 23.01 15.03
CA GLN A 405 10.32 22.71 14.50
C GLN A 405 10.32 21.49 13.59
N ILE A 406 11.36 21.33 12.75
CA ILE A 406 11.50 20.14 11.91
C ILE A 406 11.82 18.88 12.74
N VAL A 407 12.57 18.99 13.85
CA VAL A 407 12.78 17.86 14.78
C VAL A 407 11.45 17.40 15.37
N ILE A 408 10.62 18.32 15.84
CA ILE A 408 9.27 18.02 16.36
C ILE A 408 8.41 17.39 15.26
N LEU A 409 8.46 17.92 14.04
CA LEU A 409 7.71 17.34 12.92
C LEU A 409 8.16 15.91 12.61
N LEU A 410 9.46 15.63 12.60
CA LEU A 410 9.96 14.29 12.34
C LEU A 410 9.53 13.30 13.45
N SER A 411 9.55 13.72 14.73
CA SER A 411 9.05 12.88 15.82
C SER A 411 7.53 12.65 15.70
N GLN A 412 6.76 13.65 15.28
CA GLN A 412 5.33 13.49 14.97
C GLN A 412 5.11 12.51 13.79
N ILE A 413 5.85 12.63 12.70
CA ILE A 413 5.72 11.76 11.53
C ILE A 413 6.01 10.30 11.90
N ARG A 414 7.04 10.03 12.70
CA ARG A 414 7.38 8.66 13.12
C ARG A 414 6.24 7.95 13.85
N VAL A 415 5.45 8.67 14.65
CA VAL A 415 4.35 8.09 15.43
C VAL A 415 3.01 8.11 14.68
N ASN A 416 2.78 9.09 13.81
CA ASN A 416 1.45 9.34 13.22
C ASN A 416 1.35 8.99 11.74
N SER A 417 2.46 8.74 11.05
CA SER A 417 2.41 8.40 9.63
C SER A 417 1.80 7.02 9.41
N ILE A 418 0.93 6.92 8.40
CA ILE A 418 0.20 5.71 8.05
C ILE A 418 0.77 5.20 6.72
N ALA A 419 1.11 3.91 6.67
CA ALA A 419 1.48 3.26 5.43
C ALA A 419 0.25 3.10 4.53
N VAL A 420 0.31 3.62 3.32
CA VAL A 420 -0.71 3.40 2.29
C VAL A 420 -0.46 2.04 1.69
N VAL A 421 -1.47 1.17 1.73
CA VAL A 421 -1.39 -0.23 1.28
C VAL A 421 -2.30 -0.44 0.07
N ARG A 422 -1.79 -1.17 -0.92
CA ARG A 422 -2.57 -1.64 -2.08
C ARG A 422 -2.64 -3.17 -2.04
N MET A 423 -3.78 -3.70 -2.45
CA MET A 423 -3.97 -5.13 -2.65
C MET A 423 -3.49 -5.48 -4.06
N LYS A 424 -2.57 -6.44 -4.17
CA LYS A 424 -2.08 -6.98 -5.44
C LYS A 424 -2.57 -8.42 -5.59
N SER A 425 -3.14 -8.76 -6.75
CA SER A 425 -3.46 -10.15 -7.10
C SER A 425 -2.29 -10.77 -7.88
N ASN A 426 -1.89 -11.99 -7.52
CA ASN A 426 -0.79 -12.73 -8.16
C ASN A 426 -1.13 -13.35 -9.54
N THR A 427 -2.18 -12.88 -10.21
CA THR A 427 -2.39 -13.17 -11.62
C THR A 427 -1.25 -12.47 -12.39
N ASN A 428 -0.33 -13.24 -12.98
CA ASN A 428 0.59 -12.75 -14.02
C ASN A 428 -0.28 -11.99 -15.06
N ASP A 429 0.09 -10.89 -15.70
CA ASP A 429 1.36 -10.21 -15.91
C ASP A 429 1.06 -8.71 -16.12
N SER A 430 2.12 -7.92 -16.25
CA SER A 430 2.06 -6.70 -17.03
C SER A 430 1.21 -6.85 -18.30
N TYR A 431 0.28 -5.91 -18.51
CA TYR A 431 -0.39 -5.60 -19.78
C TYR A 431 -1.72 -6.22 -20.17
N ASP A 432 -2.52 -6.79 -19.27
CA ASP A 432 -3.90 -7.15 -19.64
C ASP A 432 -4.95 -6.79 -18.58
N GLN A 433 -5.42 -5.53 -18.62
CA GLN A 433 -6.63 -5.11 -17.90
C GLN A 433 -7.89 -5.08 -18.78
N GLN A 434 -7.78 -5.25 -20.10
CA GLN A 434 -8.93 -5.12 -21.02
C GLN A 434 -9.50 -6.43 -21.56
N ASP A 435 -8.78 -7.56 -21.48
CA ASP A 435 -9.29 -8.86 -21.96
C ASP A 435 -9.97 -9.74 -20.90
N TRP A 436 -10.00 -9.27 -19.64
CA TRP A 436 -10.59 -10.01 -18.50
C TRP A 436 -12.07 -10.37 -18.67
N PHE A 437 -12.80 -9.70 -19.56
CA PHE A 437 -14.23 -9.94 -19.77
C PHE A 437 -14.55 -10.96 -20.86
N GLN A 438 -13.63 -11.31 -21.77
CA GLN A 438 -14.00 -12.07 -22.98
C GLN A 438 -13.44 -13.50 -23.07
N ASN A 439 -12.30 -13.85 -22.46
CA ASN A 439 -11.72 -15.20 -22.62
C ASN A 439 -11.12 -15.76 -21.31
N PHE A 440 -11.94 -15.99 -20.28
CA PHE A 440 -11.53 -16.73 -19.08
C PHE A 440 -11.88 -18.22 -19.24
N SER A 441 -10.90 -19.07 -19.49
CA SER A 441 -11.04 -20.53 -19.39
C SER A 441 -10.36 -21.00 -18.10
N PHE A 442 -11.10 -21.68 -17.21
CA PHE A 442 -10.64 -22.22 -15.93
C PHE A 442 -9.61 -23.38 -16.04
N GLY A 443 -8.91 -23.50 -17.16
CA GLY A 443 -7.90 -24.55 -17.38
C GLY A 443 -6.52 -23.93 -17.47
N GLU A 444 -5.60 -24.45 -16.65
CA GLU A 444 -4.17 -24.11 -16.55
C GLU A 444 -3.79 -23.06 -15.48
N ALA A 445 -3.57 -23.56 -14.25
CA ALA A 445 -2.64 -23.02 -13.24
C ALA A 445 -2.90 -21.63 -12.59
N GLU A 446 -4.14 -21.16 -12.47
CA GLU A 446 -4.45 -19.89 -11.76
C GLU A 446 -5.47 -20.00 -10.60
N ALA A 447 -5.65 -21.20 -10.03
CA ALA A 447 -6.64 -21.49 -9.00
C ALA A 447 -6.35 -20.92 -7.59
N ALA A 448 -5.26 -20.17 -7.38
CA ALA A 448 -4.89 -19.63 -6.07
C ALA A 448 -4.57 -18.13 -6.13
N SER A 449 -5.61 -17.28 -6.14
CA SER A 449 -5.47 -15.84 -6.00
C SER A 449 -4.99 -15.49 -4.57
N SER A 450 -3.69 -15.50 -4.33
CA SER A 450 -3.13 -14.91 -3.11
C SER A 450 -3.17 -13.39 -3.24
N VAL A 451 -3.86 -12.73 -2.31
CA VAL A 451 -3.83 -11.25 -2.18
C VAL A 451 -2.60 -10.86 -1.38
N GLU A 452 -1.70 -10.10 -2.00
CA GLU A 452 -0.55 -9.51 -1.33
C GLU A 452 -0.86 -8.07 -0.92
N GLN A 453 -0.57 -7.72 0.33
CA GLN A 453 -0.61 -6.34 0.81
C GLN A 453 0.72 -5.66 0.52
N VAL A 454 0.75 -4.80 -0.49
CA VAL A 454 1.94 -4.04 -0.87
C VAL A 454 1.87 -2.66 -0.23
N ARG A 455 2.85 -2.32 0.62
CA ARG A 455 3.01 -0.95 1.13
C ARG A 455 3.54 -0.08 -0.01
N VAL A 456 2.74 0.88 -0.48
CA VAL A 456 3.08 1.71 -1.65
C VAL A 456 3.54 3.12 -1.28
N GLY A 457 3.09 3.63 -0.15
CA GLY A 457 3.38 4.99 0.28
C GLY A 457 3.37 5.16 1.79
N GLN A 458 3.84 6.31 2.25
CA GLN A 458 3.78 6.77 3.63
C GLN A 458 3.11 8.13 3.64
N ALA A 459 2.07 8.29 4.46
CA ALA A 459 1.20 9.46 4.44
C ALA A 459 0.84 9.95 5.84
N LEU A 460 0.47 11.22 5.93
CA LEU A 460 -0.03 11.84 7.15
C LEU A 460 -1.51 12.17 6.99
N TYR A 461 -2.37 11.59 7.83
CA TYR A 461 -3.82 11.82 7.85
C TYR A 461 -4.19 12.41 9.21
N LYS A 462 -4.40 13.72 9.27
CA LYS A 462 -4.50 14.45 10.55
C LYS A 462 -5.69 13.98 11.38
N ALA A 463 -6.85 13.78 10.76
CA ALA A 463 -8.03 13.34 11.48
C ALA A 463 -7.96 11.84 11.81
N ALA A 464 -7.48 11.01 10.88
CA ALA A 464 -7.31 9.58 11.12
C ALA A 464 -6.30 9.27 12.23
N SER A 465 -5.27 10.11 12.45
CA SER A 465 -4.32 9.97 13.56
C SER A 465 -4.94 10.20 14.95
N LEU A 466 -6.20 10.66 15.06
CA LEU A 466 -6.90 10.80 16.35
C LEU A 466 -7.58 9.50 16.82
N PHE A 467 -7.72 8.50 15.95
CA PHE A 467 -8.35 7.24 16.31
C PHE A 467 -7.34 6.34 17.01
N ASN A 468 -7.62 5.99 18.27
CA ASN A 468 -6.70 5.25 19.11
C ASN A 468 -6.58 3.77 18.74
N HIS A 469 -5.58 3.13 19.32
CA HIS A 469 -5.31 1.72 19.12
C HIS A 469 -6.19 0.79 19.98
N SER A 470 -6.66 -0.31 19.38
CA SER A 470 -7.07 -1.55 20.05
C SER A 470 -6.51 -2.77 19.32
N CYS A 471 -6.11 -3.82 20.06
CA CYS A 471 -5.77 -5.13 19.50
C CYS A 471 -7.00 -5.95 19.09
N LEU A 472 -8.20 -5.52 19.52
CA LEU A 472 -9.52 -5.96 19.07
C LEU A 472 -10.27 -4.72 18.58
N PRO A 473 -9.96 -4.22 17.38
CA PRO A 473 -10.53 -2.98 16.87
C PRO A 473 -11.99 -3.16 16.48
N ASN A 474 -12.77 -2.09 16.59
CA ASN A 474 -14.15 -2.01 16.13
C ASN A 474 -14.30 -1.27 14.79
N ILE A 475 -13.19 -0.74 14.26
CA ILE A 475 -13.10 -0.11 12.95
C ILE A 475 -11.94 -0.67 12.12
N HIS A 476 -12.12 -0.71 10.81
CA HIS A 476 -11.15 -1.13 9.82
C HIS A 476 -10.76 0.02 8.89
N ALA A 477 -9.46 0.18 8.67
CA ALA A 477 -8.90 1.15 7.73
C ALA A 477 -8.54 0.47 6.41
N TYR A 478 -8.92 1.10 5.30
CA TYR A 478 -8.53 0.68 3.94
C TYR A 478 -8.34 1.88 3.01
N PHE A 479 -7.80 1.64 1.83
CA PHE A 479 -7.45 2.70 0.87
C PHE A 479 -8.11 2.51 -0.49
N ILE A 480 -8.66 3.60 -1.01
CA ILE A 480 -8.98 3.74 -2.44
C ILE A 480 -8.04 4.80 -2.99
N SER A 481 -7.17 4.40 -3.91
CA SER A 481 -6.05 5.23 -4.34
C SER A 481 -5.20 5.66 -3.13
N ARG A 482 -5.15 6.96 -2.84
CA ARG A 482 -4.47 7.57 -1.68
C ARG A 482 -5.44 8.01 -0.59
N THR A 483 -6.75 7.87 -0.78
CA THR A 483 -7.75 8.23 0.22
C THR A 483 -7.82 7.14 1.28
N LEU A 484 -7.76 7.52 2.56
CA LEU A 484 -8.00 6.61 3.68
C LEU A 484 -9.49 6.59 4.01
N LEU A 485 -10.05 5.40 4.14
CA LEU A 485 -11.44 5.16 4.54
C LEU A 485 -11.49 4.32 5.81
N LEU A 486 -12.36 4.69 6.75
CA LEU A 486 -12.61 3.95 7.99
C LEU A 486 -14.05 3.45 8.03
N ARG A 487 -14.23 2.16 8.30
CA ARG A 487 -15.55 1.53 8.49
C ARG A 487 -15.66 0.82 9.83
N THR A 488 -16.86 0.77 10.40
CA THR A 488 -17.13 -0.11 11.55
C THR A 488 -17.18 -1.57 11.13
N THR A 489 -16.54 -2.44 11.91
CA THR A 489 -16.56 -3.91 11.69
C THR A 489 -17.63 -4.60 12.54
N GLU A 490 -18.25 -3.88 13.46
CA GLU A 490 -19.30 -4.33 14.36
C GLU A 490 -20.26 -3.17 14.69
N PHE A 491 -21.35 -3.48 15.40
CA PHE A 491 -22.20 -2.44 15.97
C PHE A 491 -21.45 -1.72 17.10
N VAL A 492 -21.43 -0.39 17.07
CA VAL A 492 -20.75 0.43 18.08
C VAL A 492 -21.78 1.30 18.81
N PRO A 493 -22.02 1.07 20.11
CA PRO A 493 -22.93 1.91 20.89
C PRO A 493 -22.46 3.37 20.98
N GLY A 494 -23.42 4.29 21.11
CA GLY A 494 -23.14 5.70 21.37
C GLY A 494 -22.28 5.90 22.62
N GLY A 495 -21.26 6.74 22.51
CA GLY A 495 -20.28 7.03 23.55
C GLY A 495 -19.07 6.09 23.59
N CYS A 496 -19.11 4.95 22.90
CA CYS A 496 -17.97 4.04 22.83
C CYS A 496 -16.83 4.61 21.96
N PRO A 497 -15.55 4.43 22.36
CA PRO A 497 -14.40 4.78 21.53
C PRO A 497 -14.38 4.03 20.20
N LEU A 498 -14.04 4.74 19.12
CA LEU A 498 -13.76 4.17 17.81
C LEU A 498 -12.24 3.93 17.70
N GLU A 499 -11.83 2.67 17.64
CA GLU A 499 -10.44 2.26 17.78
C GLU A 499 -10.00 1.34 16.63
N LEU A 500 -8.86 1.67 16.02
CA LEU A 500 -8.26 0.92 14.94
C LEU A 500 -7.04 0.12 15.41
N SER A 501 -6.54 -0.80 14.59
CA SER A 501 -5.29 -1.50 14.90
C SER A 501 -4.09 -0.80 14.26
N TYR A 502 -3.09 -0.43 15.05
CA TYR A 502 -1.82 0.17 14.59
C TYR A 502 -0.83 -0.89 14.08
N GLY A 503 -1.17 -2.16 14.26
CA GLY A 503 -0.34 -3.30 13.92
C GLY A 503 -1.14 -4.60 13.96
N PRO A 504 -0.49 -5.72 14.29
CA PRO A 504 -1.15 -7.03 14.34
C PRO A 504 -2.19 -7.13 15.47
N GLN A 505 -3.35 -7.70 15.15
CA GLN A 505 -4.47 -7.89 16.07
C GLN A 505 -4.36 -9.20 16.88
N VAL A 506 -5.26 -9.40 17.85
CA VAL A 506 -5.46 -10.73 18.49
C VAL A 506 -5.70 -11.78 17.40
N GLY A 507 -5.10 -12.97 17.57
CA GLY A 507 -5.13 -14.04 16.58
C GLY A 507 -4.11 -13.88 15.45
N GLN A 508 -3.58 -12.66 15.20
CA GLN A 508 -2.52 -12.45 14.20
C GLN A 508 -1.15 -12.76 14.79
N TRP A 509 -0.83 -12.13 15.92
CA TRP A 509 0.40 -12.30 16.70
C TRP A 509 0.06 -12.58 18.16
N ASP A 510 1.01 -13.13 18.91
CA ASP A 510 0.87 -13.29 20.36
C ASP A 510 0.94 -11.92 21.10
N CYS A 511 0.37 -11.87 22.31
CA CYS A 511 0.29 -10.65 23.10
C CYS A 511 1.66 -9.99 23.36
N LYS A 512 2.70 -10.82 23.57
CA LYS A 512 4.07 -10.37 23.84
C LYS A 512 4.61 -9.55 22.67
N ASP A 513 4.47 -10.06 21.45
CA ASP A 513 4.98 -9.41 20.25
C ASP A 513 4.12 -8.20 19.83
N ARG A 514 2.80 -8.24 20.05
CA ARG A 514 1.93 -7.05 19.88
C ARG A 514 2.35 -5.89 20.79
N LEU A 515 2.52 -6.15 22.09
CA LEU A 515 2.91 -5.12 23.06
C LEU A 515 4.31 -4.57 22.77
N ARG A 516 5.27 -5.44 22.42
CA ARG A 516 6.63 -5.03 22.05
C ARG A 516 6.58 -4.03 20.88
N LEU A 517 5.84 -4.34 19.81
CA LEU A 517 5.70 -3.45 18.65
C LEU A 517 5.13 -2.08 19.04
N LEU A 518 4.11 -2.05 19.91
CA LEU A 518 3.49 -0.79 20.35
C LEU A 518 4.42 0.04 21.26
N GLU A 519 5.19 -0.62 22.11
CA GLU A 519 6.17 0.04 22.98
C GLU A 519 7.34 0.60 22.16
N GLU A 520 7.82 -0.13 21.15
CA GLU A 520 8.96 0.24 20.30
C GLU A 520 8.60 1.34 19.28
N GLU A 521 7.46 1.22 18.60
CA GLU A 521 7.08 2.13 17.49
C GLU A 521 6.22 3.32 17.96
N TYR A 522 5.39 3.14 18.99
CA TYR A 522 4.40 4.13 19.42
C TYR A 522 4.58 4.59 20.88
N PHE A 523 5.57 4.06 21.61
CA PHE A 523 5.95 4.51 22.96
C PHE A 523 4.81 4.50 23.99
N PHE A 524 3.89 3.53 23.86
CA PHE A 524 2.85 3.26 24.83
C PHE A 524 2.61 1.76 24.99
N ARG A 525 2.05 1.38 26.14
CA ARG A 525 1.62 0.01 26.40
C ARG A 525 0.10 -0.07 26.26
N CYS A 526 -0.39 -1.07 25.54
CA CYS A 526 -1.82 -1.24 25.28
C CYS A 526 -2.54 -1.94 26.45
N TRP A 527 -3.68 -1.38 26.84
CA TRP A 527 -4.56 -1.88 27.92
C TRP A 527 -5.97 -2.26 27.42
N CYS A 528 -6.15 -2.45 26.11
CA CYS A 528 -7.44 -2.89 25.55
C CYS A 528 -7.81 -4.30 26.04
N HIS A 529 -9.08 -4.69 25.89
CA HIS A 529 -9.57 -6.04 26.23
C HIS A 529 -8.70 -7.15 25.63
N GLY A 530 -8.23 -6.99 24.39
CA GLY A 530 -7.34 -7.95 23.72
C GLY A 530 -5.95 -8.11 24.35
N CYS A 531 -5.52 -7.21 25.23
CA CYS A 531 -4.23 -7.29 25.94
C CYS A 531 -4.40 -7.46 27.46
N SER A 532 -5.52 -7.02 28.02
CA SER A 532 -5.80 -7.06 29.46
C SER A 532 -6.45 -8.38 29.89
N GLU A 533 -7.16 -9.05 29.00
CA GLU A 533 -7.81 -10.33 29.29
C GLU A 533 -7.04 -11.51 28.69
N VAL A 534 -7.23 -12.70 29.27
CA VAL A 534 -6.73 -13.95 28.70
C VAL A 534 -7.63 -14.30 27.51
N ASN A 535 -7.04 -14.45 26.32
CA ASN A 535 -7.76 -14.82 25.10
C ASN A 535 -7.34 -16.23 24.67
N GLU A 536 -8.28 -17.07 24.24
CA GLU A 536 -7.97 -18.41 23.72
C GLU A 536 -6.92 -18.33 22.60
N SER A 537 -7.10 -17.39 21.66
CA SER A 537 -6.16 -17.15 20.56
C SER A 537 -4.73 -16.91 21.04
N ASP A 538 -4.52 -16.10 22.10
CA ASP A 538 -3.18 -15.82 22.63
C ASP A 538 -2.51 -17.07 23.22
N LEU A 539 -3.30 -17.97 23.81
CA LEU A 539 -2.79 -19.22 24.37
C LEU A 539 -2.40 -20.21 23.26
N VAL A 540 -3.21 -20.32 22.21
CA VAL A 540 -3.06 -21.39 21.21
C VAL A 540 -2.23 -20.99 19.99
N ILE A 541 -2.15 -19.70 19.65
CA ILE A 541 -1.50 -19.20 18.42
C ILE A 541 -0.05 -19.68 18.27
N SER A 542 0.70 -19.69 19.37
CA SER A 542 2.09 -20.17 19.47
C SER A 542 2.25 -21.34 20.45
N GLY A 543 1.13 -21.92 20.90
CA GLY A 543 1.10 -22.96 21.92
C GLY A 543 1.50 -24.34 21.41
N PHE A 544 2.07 -25.15 22.31
CA PHE A 544 2.41 -26.56 22.10
C PHE A 544 1.28 -27.45 22.62
N CYS A 545 1.07 -28.61 22.01
CA CYS A 545 0.10 -29.57 22.54
C CYS A 545 0.63 -30.25 23.81
N CYS A 546 -0.27 -30.69 24.67
CA CYS A 546 0.09 -31.48 25.84
C CYS A 546 0.82 -32.78 25.44
N VAL A 547 1.75 -33.24 26.29
CA VAL A 547 2.40 -34.55 26.16
C VAL A 547 1.44 -35.71 26.44
N ASN A 548 0.33 -35.46 27.13
CA ASN A 548 -0.72 -36.46 27.34
C ASN A 548 -1.66 -36.47 26.11
N PRO A 549 -1.73 -37.59 25.36
CA PRO A 549 -2.52 -37.66 24.13
C PRO A 549 -4.03 -37.48 24.34
N ASN A 550 -4.53 -37.73 25.55
CA ASN A 550 -5.94 -37.54 25.90
C ASN A 550 -6.24 -36.13 26.43
N CYS A 551 -5.25 -35.24 26.42
CA CYS A 551 -5.39 -33.87 26.93
C CYS A 551 -5.30 -32.86 25.78
N SER A 552 -6.40 -32.14 25.55
CA SER A 552 -6.47 -30.99 24.64
C SER A 552 -5.81 -29.73 25.20
N GLY A 553 -4.95 -29.88 26.21
CA GLY A 553 -4.35 -28.75 26.91
C GLY A 553 -3.20 -28.12 26.14
N VAL A 554 -2.95 -26.85 26.43
CA VAL A 554 -1.87 -26.09 25.82
C VAL A 554 -0.67 -25.94 26.77
N VAL A 555 0.54 -25.94 26.20
CA VAL A 555 1.79 -25.63 26.89
C VAL A 555 2.39 -24.38 26.25
N LEU A 556 2.74 -23.39 27.08
CA LEU A 556 3.30 -22.11 26.64
C LEU A 556 4.83 -22.05 26.82
N ASP A 557 5.48 -21.29 25.94
CA ASP A 557 6.85 -20.79 26.17
C ASP A 557 6.86 -19.88 27.40
N ASN A 558 7.99 -19.84 28.12
CA ASN A 558 8.25 -19.01 29.27
C ASN A 558 7.96 -17.52 29.01
N LEU A 559 8.32 -17.01 27.83
CA LEU A 559 8.05 -15.61 27.49
C LEU A 559 6.55 -15.30 27.39
N VAL A 560 5.77 -16.18 26.76
CA VAL A 560 4.32 -16.00 26.64
C VAL A 560 3.65 -16.22 28.00
N ALA A 561 4.04 -17.27 28.73
CA ALA A 561 3.54 -17.57 30.06
C ALA A 561 3.75 -16.40 31.05
N ASN A 562 4.95 -15.82 31.08
CA ASN A 562 5.25 -14.67 31.95
C ASN A 562 4.44 -13.43 31.57
N ARG A 563 4.13 -13.24 30.29
CA ARG A 563 3.29 -12.11 29.85
C ARG A 563 1.84 -12.30 30.25
N GLU A 564 1.29 -13.50 30.07
CA GLU A 564 -0.06 -13.82 30.54
C GLU A 564 -0.18 -13.66 32.06
N LYS A 565 0.86 -14.00 32.85
CA LYS A 565 0.92 -13.73 34.30
C LYS A 565 0.87 -12.24 34.67
N GLN A 566 1.35 -11.37 33.78
CA GLN A 566 1.46 -9.92 34.02
C GLN A 566 0.21 -9.14 33.59
N LYS A 567 -0.79 -9.79 32.98
CA LYS A 567 -2.04 -9.12 32.61
C LYS A 567 -2.77 -8.65 33.87
N PRO A 568 -3.22 -7.38 33.93
CA PRO A 568 -3.92 -6.84 35.10
C PRO A 568 -5.23 -7.59 35.33
N LYS A 569 -5.60 -7.76 36.61
CA LYS A 569 -6.88 -8.39 36.98
C LYS A 569 -8.01 -7.36 36.80
N VAL A 570 -9.08 -7.75 36.11
CA VAL A 570 -10.24 -6.89 35.83
C VAL A 570 -10.87 -6.38 37.14
N PRO A 571 -11.04 -5.06 37.32
CA PRO A 571 -12.05 -4.51 38.23
C PRO A 571 -13.40 -4.51 37.50
N GLU A 572 -14.45 -5.08 38.11
CA GLU A 572 -15.79 -5.35 37.52
C GLU A 572 -16.62 -4.13 37.07
N THR A 573 -16.07 -2.91 36.97
CA THR A 573 -16.92 -1.70 36.99
C THR A 573 -17.43 -1.14 35.68
N ILE A 574 -17.26 -1.78 34.50
CA ILE A 574 -17.97 -1.35 33.28
C ILE A 574 -18.29 -2.54 32.38
N SER A 575 -19.30 -3.34 32.73
CA SER A 575 -19.91 -4.31 31.81
C SER A 575 -21.30 -3.81 31.38
N ASN A 576 -21.41 -3.35 30.13
CA ASN A 576 -22.70 -3.11 29.49
C ASN A 576 -23.34 -4.44 29.08
N GLU A 577 -24.67 -4.53 29.21
CA GLU A 577 -25.47 -5.76 29.18
C GLU A 577 -25.35 -6.62 27.89
N SER A 578 -24.88 -6.06 26.77
CA SER A 578 -24.69 -6.80 25.51
C SER A 578 -23.44 -7.71 25.49
N HIS A 579 -22.51 -7.54 26.43
CA HIS A 579 -21.25 -8.31 26.48
C HIS A 579 -21.32 -9.61 27.32
N LEU A 580 -22.37 -9.80 28.12
CA LEU A 580 -22.51 -10.95 29.03
C LEU A 580 -22.51 -12.31 28.30
N GLN A 581 -23.25 -12.44 27.19
CA GLN A 581 -23.31 -13.71 26.43
C GLN A 581 -21.98 -14.07 25.73
N VAL A 582 -21.23 -13.05 25.27
CA VAL A 582 -19.94 -13.25 24.59
C VAL A 582 -18.85 -13.63 25.60
N HIS A 583 -18.88 -13.06 26.81
CA HIS A 583 -17.97 -13.47 27.89
C HIS A 583 -18.20 -14.92 28.33
N GLU A 584 -19.46 -15.36 28.47
CA GLU A 584 -19.77 -16.75 28.83
C GLU A 584 -19.25 -17.77 27.79
N LEU A 585 -19.39 -17.47 26.49
CA LEU A 585 -18.88 -18.32 25.41
C LEU A 585 -17.33 -18.37 25.38
N LYS A 586 -16.66 -17.23 25.57
CA LYS A 586 -15.19 -17.16 25.65
C LYS A 586 -14.65 -17.96 26.83
N ASP A 587 -15.32 -17.91 27.98
CA ASP A 587 -14.94 -18.68 29.17
C ASP A 587 -15.05 -20.20 28.96
N ILE A 588 -16.05 -20.66 28.19
CA ILE A 588 -16.22 -22.08 27.86
C ILE A 588 -15.07 -22.58 26.98
N ASP A 589 -14.67 -21.80 25.98
CA ASP A 589 -13.60 -22.19 25.06
C ASP A 589 -12.23 -22.20 25.73
N ILE A 590 -11.91 -21.20 26.56
CA ILE A 590 -10.65 -21.19 27.32
C ILE A 590 -10.56 -22.39 28.28
N LYS A 591 -11.68 -22.77 28.93
CA LYS A 591 -11.75 -23.95 29.82
C LYS A 591 -11.47 -25.28 29.08
N LYS A 592 -11.59 -25.34 27.75
CA LYS A 592 -11.24 -26.54 26.97
C LYS A 592 -9.74 -26.77 26.90
N VAL A 593 -8.94 -25.71 26.88
CA VAL A 593 -7.48 -25.75 26.66
C VAL A 593 -6.66 -25.45 27.92
N ALA A 594 -7.26 -24.85 28.95
CA ALA A 594 -6.64 -24.54 30.23
C ALA A 594 -7.61 -24.76 31.41
N HIS A 595 -7.12 -25.23 32.55
CA HIS A 595 -7.87 -25.22 33.80
C HIS A 595 -7.68 -23.88 34.51
N ILE A 596 -8.75 -23.08 34.55
CA ILE A 596 -8.78 -21.82 35.30
C ILE A 596 -9.56 -22.07 36.59
N SER A 597 -8.88 -22.07 37.73
CA SER A 597 -9.53 -22.01 39.05
C SER A 597 -9.92 -20.56 39.34
N LEU A 598 -11.18 -20.19 39.08
CA LEU A 598 -11.76 -18.91 39.47
C LEU A 598 -12.26 -19.01 40.92
N ASP A 599 -11.35 -18.94 41.90
CA ASP A 599 -11.74 -18.88 43.32
C ASP A 599 -11.92 -17.41 43.75
N GLN A 600 -13.12 -17.06 44.23
CA GLN A 600 -13.62 -15.69 44.42
C GLN A 600 -12.86 -14.84 45.46
N THR A 601 -11.84 -15.37 46.12
CA THR A 601 -11.10 -14.66 47.17
C THR A 601 -9.59 -14.69 47.04
N GLN A 602 -9.02 -15.50 46.13
CA GLN A 602 -7.58 -15.55 45.81
C GLN A 602 -7.36 -16.01 44.35
N SER A 603 -7.67 -15.16 43.37
CA SER A 603 -7.55 -15.51 41.94
C SER A 603 -6.10 -15.43 41.42
N SER A 604 -5.29 -16.47 41.57
CA SER A 604 -4.00 -16.59 40.86
C SER A 604 -4.16 -17.44 39.60
N PHE A 605 -4.08 -16.81 38.43
CA PHE A 605 -3.91 -17.52 37.16
C PHE A 605 -2.51 -18.14 37.15
N HIS A 606 -2.40 -19.43 37.49
CA HIS A 606 -1.12 -20.13 37.65
C HIS A 606 -0.59 -20.62 36.29
N VAL A 607 0.09 -19.74 35.54
CA VAL A 607 0.66 -20.07 34.21
C VAL A 607 2.10 -20.56 34.32
N ASP A 608 2.31 -21.83 34.60
CA ASP A 608 3.68 -22.35 34.73
C ASP A 608 4.28 -22.73 33.38
N SER A 609 5.38 -22.06 33.04
CA SER A 609 6.10 -22.26 31.77
C SER A 609 6.54 -23.72 31.63
N GLY A 610 6.30 -24.31 30.46
CA GLY A 610 6.67 -25.72 30.21
C GLY A 610 5.75 -26.75 30.87
N TYR A 611 4.67 -26.33 31.55
CA TYR A 611 3.63 -27.23 32.04
C TYR A 611 2.32 -27.02 31.26
N CYS A 612 1.58 -28.10 31.07
CA CYS A 612 0.27 -28.06 30.46
C CYS A 612 -0.70 -27.27 31.35
N LEU A 613 -1.34 -26.24 30.80
CA LEU A 613 -2.29 -25.41 31.55
C LEU A 613 -3.57 -26.17 31.94
N LYS A 614 -3.81 -27.35 31.38
CA LYS A 614 -4.95 -28.21 31.71
C LYS A 614 -4.60 -29.29 32.72
N CYS A 615 -3.68 -30.21 32.40
CA CYS A 615 -3.39 -31.37 33.25
C CYS A 615 -2.06 -31.28 34.02
N SER A 616 -1.38 -30.14 33.98
CA SER A 616 -0.11 -29.89 34.66
C SER A 616 1.03 -30.85 34.30
N SER A 617 0.93 -31.56 33.17
CA SER A 617 2.02 -32.40 32.67
C SER A 617 3.17 -31.55 32.14
N TYR A 618 4.39 -31.87 32.55
CA TYR A 618 5.60 -31.19 32.09
C TYR A 618 5.94 -31.55 30.64
N CYS A 619 6.46 -30.57 29.90
CA CYS A 619 6.85 -30.70 28.51
C CYS A 619 8.22 -30.05 28.28
N ASN A 620 9.16 -30.82 27.70
CA ASN A 620 10.47 -30.29 27.30
C ASN A 620 10.36 -29.44 26.02
N PHE A 621 10.28 -28.12 26.19
CA PHE A 621 10.12 -27.14 25.11
C PHE A 621 11.32 -27.09 24.15
N ALA A 622 12.55 -27.21 24.63
CA ALA A 622 13.75 -26.96 23.83
C ALA A 622 13.91 -27.95 22.67
N SER A 623 13.65 -29.24 22.93
CA SER A 623 13.71 -30.28 21.89
C SER A 623 12.61 -30.09 20.85
N ARG A 624 11.37 -29.86 21.30
CA ARG A 624 10.20 -29.69 20.44
C ARG A 624 10.31 -28.45 19.55
N SER A 625 10.82 -27.34 20.09
CA SER A 625 11.07 -26.11 19.31
C SER A 625 12.09 -26.34 18.19
N LYS A 626 13.14 -27.14 18.43
CA LYS A 626 14.13 -27.50 17.41
C LYS A 626 13.51 -28.35 16.29
N GLU A 627 12.63 -29.28 16.63
CA GLU A 627 11.90 -30.11 15.66
C GLU A 627 10.94 -29.28 14.81
N VAL A 628 10.20 -28.34 15.40
CA VAL A 628 9.34 -27.40 14.66
C VAL A 628 10.16 -26.57 13.67
N LYS A 629 11.31 -26.02 14.10
CA LYS A 629 12.21 -25.27 13.20
C LYS A 629 12.72 -26.11 12.03
N LYS A 630 12.97 -27.40 12.27
CA LYS A 630 13.37 -28.36 11.24
C LYS A 630 12.21 -28.65 10.28
N ALA A 631 10.99 -28.89 10.76
CA ALA A 631 9.83 -29.09 9.90
C ALA A 631 9.62 -27.92 8.93
N TRP A 632 9.81 -26.68 9.40
CA TRP A 632 9.70 -25.47 8.59
C TRP A 632 10.76 -25.35 7.47
N THR A 633 11.86 -26.11 7.49
CA THR A 633 12.79 -26.10 6.34
C THR A 633 12.17 -26.72 5.10
N ASP A 634 11.32 -27.73 5.27
CA ASP A 634 10.70 -28.43 4.15
C ASP A 634 9.62 -27.57 3.49
N PHE A 635 8.83 -26.85 4.29
CA PHE A 635 7.85 -25.88 3.78
C PHE A 635 8.51 -24.71 3.04
N ARG A 636 9.63 -24.17 3.54
CA ARG A 636 10.38 -23.13 2.81
C ARG A 636 10.85 -23.62 1.44
N ARG A 637 11.44 -24.82 1.38
CA ARG A 637 11.84 -25.44 0.12
C ARG A 637 10.67 -25.63 -0.84
N LEU A 638 9.51 -26.05 -0.32
CA LEU A 638 8.30 -26.21 -1.13
C LEU A 638 7.81 -24.86 -1.69
N GLN A 639 7.80 -23.80 -0.88
CA GLN A 639 7.45 -22.46 -1.32
C GLN A 639 8.42 -21.94 -2.39
N ASP A 640 9.72 -22.17 -2.23
CA ASP A 640 10.74 -21.81 -3.22
C ASP A 640 10.50 -22.53 -4.56
N SER A 641 10.14 -23.82 -4.54
CA SER A 641 9.79 -24.59 -5.73
C SER A 641 8.53 -24.07 -6.45
N ILE A 642 7.51 -23.69 -5.69
CA ILE A 642 6.28 -23.07 -6.25
C ILE A 642 6.63 -21.73 -6.90
N ALA A 643 7.44 -20.90 -6.24
CA ALA A 643 7.86 -19.60 -6.75
C ALA A 643 8.72 -19.73 -8.02
N SER A 644 9.55 -20.77 -8.15
CA SER A 644 10.35 -21.01 -9.34
C SER A 644 9.60 -21.71 -10.48
N LYS A 645 8.29 -22.00 -10.31
CA LYS A 645 7.46 -22.80 -11.23
C LYS A 645 8.12 -24.14 -11.60
N ASP A 646 8.92 -24.70 -10.70
CA ASP A 646 9.61 -25.98 -10.95
C ASP A 646 8.66 -27.13 -10.62
N THR A 647 8.34 -27.97 -11.60
CA THR A 647 7.34 -29.05 -11.52
C THR A 647 7.80 -30.28 -10.74
N CYS A 648 8.84 -30.18 -9.91
CA CYS A 648 9.41 -31.34 -9.23
C CYS A 648 8.63 -31.71 -7.96
N SER A 649 7.80 -32.76 -8.08
CA SER A 649 6.99 -33.40 -7.02
C SER A 649 7.78 -33.94 -5.80
N THR A 650 9.10 -33.79 -5.77
CA THR A 650 9.99 -34.41 -4.78
C THR A 650 9.89 -33.81 -3.38
N ASN A 651 9.45 -32.55 -3.23
CA ASN A 651 9.39 -31.88 -1.93
C ASN A 651 8.03 -32.02 -1.20
N LEU A 652 6.96 -32.45 -1.89
CA LEU A 652 5.62 -32.56 -1.31
C LEU A 652 5.51 -33.66 -0.22
N PRO A 653 6.08 -34.87 -0.39
CA PRO A 653 6.03 -35.92 0.63
C PRO A 653 6.75 -35.53 1.93
N ASP A 654 7.86 -34.79 1.82
CA ASP A 654 8.60 -34.31 2.98
C ASP A 654 7.80 -33.22 3.72
N ALA A 655 7.14 -32.30 3.00
CA ALA A 655 6.24 -31.31 3.59
C ALA A 655 5.04 -31.97 4.30
N LEU A 656 4.43 -33.02 3.72
CA LEU A 656 3.35 -33.79 4.36
C LEU A 656 3.82 -34.49 5.64
N ARG A 657 5.02 -35.09 5.63
CA ARG A 657 5.63 -35.70 6.82
C ARG A 657 5.88 -34.62 7.90
N SER A 658 6.37 -33.46 7.48
CA SER A 658 6.62 -32.31 8.36
C SER A 658 5.33 -31.71 8.91
N LEU A 659 4.21 -31.71 8.18
CA LEU A 659 2.89 -31.36 8.71
C LEU A 659 2.47 -32.33 9.83
N GLY A 660 2.64 -33.64 9.62
CA GLY A 660 2.37 -34.65 10.66
C GLY A 660 3.21 -34.43 11.92
N LEU A 661 4.48 -34.04 11.76
CA LEU A 661 5.35 -33.65 12.88
C LEU A 661 4.81 -32.41 13.59
N LEU A 662 4.43 -31.36 12.86
CA LEU A 662 3.85 -30.14 13.44
C LEU A 662 2.57 -30.46 14.24
N ARG A 663 1.65 -31.27 13.71
CA ARG A 663 0.41 -31.69 14.40
C ARG A 663 0.65 -32.49 15.68
N SER A 664 1.77 -33.20 15.79
CA SER A 664 2.15 -33.94 17.00
C SER A 664 2.88 -33.09 18.06
N ILE A 665 3.32 -31.88 17.69
CA ILE A 665 4.09 -30.99 18.56
C ILE A 665 3.30 -29.76 18.99
N LEU A 666 2.62 -29.13 18.05
CA LEU A 666 1.92 -27.87 18.23
C LEU A 666 0.47 -28.11 18.66
N HIS A 667 -0.12 -27.13 19.34
CA HIS A 667 -1.53 -27.17 19.68
C HIS A 667 -2.38 -27.25 18.39
N ALA A 668 -3.54 -27.91 18.44
CA ALA A 668 -4.38 -28.16 17.25
C ALA A 668 -4.78 -26.86 16.51
N TYR A 669 -4.93 -25.76 17.25
CA TYR A 669 -5.24 -24.42 16.72
C TYR A 669 -4.03 -23.50 16.59
N ASN A 670 -2.81 -24.06 16.49
CA ASN A 670 -1.61 -23.27 16.31
C ASN A 670 -1.56 -22.69 14.90
N LYS A 671 -1.20 -21.41 14.79
CA LYS A 671 -1.14 -20.69 13.51
C LYS A 671 -0.16 -21.31 12.52
N GLY A 672 0.95 -21.85 13.02
CA GLY A 672 1.94 -22.52 12.18
C GLY A 672 1.42 -23.79 11.49
N ILE A 673 0.42 -24.47 12.08
CA ILE A 673 -0.27 -25.56 11.37
C ILE A 673 -1.11 -24.97 10.25
N ALA A 674 -1.93 -23.95 10.51
CA ALA A 674 -2.75 -23.30 9.48
C ALA A 674 -1.93 -22.79 8.28
N GLU A 675 -0.76 -22.20 8.54
CA GLU A 675 0.17 -21.74 7.51
C GLU A 675 0.76 -22.91 6.70
N ALA A 676 1.10 -24.02 7.36
CA ALA A 676 1.56 -25.24 6.68
C ALA A 676 0.48 -25.87 5.80
N GLU A 677 -0.77 -25.93 6.30
CA GLU A 677 -1.94 -26.37 5.52
C GLU A 677 -2.17 -25.49 4.30
N ASP A 678 -2.09 -24.16 4.44
CA ASP A 678 -2.24 -23.22 3.31
C ASP A 678 -1.15 -23.41 2.24
N ILE A 679 0.11 -23.61 2.65
CA ILE A 679 1.21 -23.89 1.72
C ILE A 679 0.94 -25.18 0.94
N LEU A 680 0.46 -26.23 1.60
CA LEU A 680 0.10 -27.48 0.95
C LEU A 680 -1.10 -27.31 0.01
N ALA A 681 -2.13 -26.57 0.42
CA ALA A 681 -3.27 -26.27 -0.45
C ALA A 681 -2.85 -25.59 -1.75
N LYS A 682 -1.92 -24.62 -1.67
CA LYS A 682 -1.30 -23.98 -2.84
C LYS A 682 -0.48 -24.96 -3.67
N ALA A 683 0.33 -25.80 -3.04
CA ALA A 683 1.15 -26.80 -3.73
C ALA A 683 0.30 -27.81 -4.52
N PHE A 684 -0.75 -28.34 -3.89
CA PHE A 684 -1.69 -29.28 -4.52
C PHE A 684 -2.47 -28.61 -5.67
N SER A 685 -2.91 -27.37 -5.47
CA SER A 685 -3.55 -26.58 -6.54
C SER A 685 -2.61 -26.37 -7.73
N PHE A 686 -1.32 -26.13 -7.47
CA PHE A 686 -0.31 -25.90 -8.50
C PHE A 686 -0.06 -27.15 -9.37
N ILE A 687 -0.10 -28.35 -8.78
CA ILE A 687 0.03 -29.62 -9.53
C ILE A 687 -1.30 -30.11 -10.13
N GLY A 688 -2.40 -29.37 -9.93
CA GLY A 688 -3.72 -29.69 -10.46
C GLY A 688 -4.51 -30.73 -9.66
N ASP A 689 -4.06 -31.11 -8.47
CA ASP A 689 -4.76 -32.05 -7.60
C ASP A 689 -5.63 -31.30 -6.59
N PHE A 690 -6.86 -31.00 -7.02
CA PHE A 690 -7.73 -30.08 -6.30
C PHE A 690 -8.44 -30.67 -5.08
N GLU A 691 -8.58 -32.00 -4.99
CA GLU A 691 -9.23 -32.64 -3.83
C GLU A 691 -8.41 -32.46 -2.53
N PRO A 692 -7.11 -32.83 -2.47
CA PRO A 692 -6.27 -32.54 -1.31
C PRO A 692 -6.11 -31.03 -1.09
N ALA A 693 -6.05 -30.23 -2.18
CA ALA A 693 -5.97 -28.79 -2.05
C ALA A 693 -7.15 -28.19 -1.27
N ARG A 694 -8.37 -28.64 -1.60
CA ARG A 694 -9.61 -28.26 -0.90
C ARG A 694 -9.55 -28.66 0.57
N ASP A 695 -9.12 -29.87 0.87
CA ASP A 695 -9.14 -30.41 2.22
C ASP A 695 -8.10 -29.73 3.13
N HIS A 696 -6.90 -29.46 2.62
CA HIS A 696 -5.89 -28.64 3.30
C HIS A 696 -6.37 -27.19 3.50
N CYS A 697 -7.02 -26.58 2.49
CA CYS A 697 -7.57 -25.23 2.63
C CYS A 697 -8.66 -25.16 3.71
N LYS A 698 -9.57 -26.15 3.75
CA LYS A 698 -10.58 -26.27 4.82
C LYS A 698 -9.96 -26.43 6.20
N ALA A 699 -8.94 -27.27 6.35
CA ALA A 699 -8.22 -27.46 7.61
C ALA A 699 -7.54 -26.17 8.08
N SER A 700 -6.96 -25.40 7.16
CA SER A 700 -6.42 -24.07 7.47
C SER A 700 -7.49 -23.11 7.98
N ILE A 701 -8.63 -23.02 7.27
CA ILE A 701 -9.77 -22.18 7.65
C ILE A 701 -10.28 -22.52 9.04
N GLU A 702 -10.46 -23.81 9.37
CA GLU A 702 -10.94 -24.24 10.69
C GLU A 702 -10.07 -23.71 11.83
N ILE A 703 -8.74 -23.76 11.67
CA ILE A 703 -7.80 -23.22 12.65
C ILE A 703 -7.88 -21.69 12.70
N LEU A 704 -7.93 -21.02 11.55
CA LEU A 704 -7.98 -19.56 11.49
C LEU A 704 -9.28 -19.00 12.07
N GLU A 705 -10.41 -19.70 11.90
CA GLU A 705 -11.70 -19.32 12.52
C GLU A 705 -11.62 -19.36 14.05
N LYS A 706 -10.82 -20.26 14.63
CA LYS A 706 -10.55 -20.25 16.08
C LYS A 706 -9.68 -19.08 16.51
N LEU A 707 -8.71 -18.69 15.68
CA LEU A 707 -7.81 -17.58 16.02
C LEU A 707 -8.46 -16.21 15.88
N TYR A 708 -9.30 -16.02 14.85
CA TYR A 708 -9.85 -14.71 14.47
C TYR A 708 -11.36 -14.55 14.67
N GLY A 709 -12.09 -15.66 14.72
CA GLY A 709 -13.55 -15.69 14.54
C GLY A 709 -13.97 -15.84 13.07
N PRO A 710 -15.20 -16.34 12.82
CA PRO A 710 -15.66 -16.77 11.49
C PRO A 710 -15.91 -15.63 10.50
N ASN A 711 -16.14 -14.41 10.98
CA ASN A 711 -16.47 -13.26 10.12
C ASN A 711 -15.28 -12.32 9.91
N HIS A 712 -14.09 -12.69 10.39
CA HIS A 712 -12.91 -11.87 10.24
C HIS A 712 -12.42 -11.86 8.79
N ILE A 713 -11.87 -10.73 8.37
CA ILE A 713 -11.38 -10.53 7.00
C ILE A 713 -10.35 -11.57 6.53
N ALA A 714 -9.51 -12.09 7.46
CA ALA A 714 -8.56 -13.15 7.16
C ALA A 714 -9.25 -14.41 6.61
N ILE A 715 -10.44 -14.72 7.13
CA ILE A 715 -11.25 -15.85 6.64
C ILE A 715 -11.77 -15.57 5.23
N GLY A 716 -12.11 -14.32 4.91
CA GLY A 716 -12.46 -13.92 3.55
C GLY A 716 -11.36 -14.26 2.53
N TYR A 717 -10.10 -13.96 2.83
CA TYR A 717 -8.99 -14.31 1.92
C TYR A 717 -8.86 -15.81 1.69
N GLU A 718 -9.07 -16.63 2.73
CA GLU A 718 -9.05 -18.08 2.62
C GLU A 718 -10.25 -18.64 1.86
N LEU A 719 -11.45 -18.09 2.10
CA LEU A 719 -12.67 -18.47 1.39
C LEU A 719 -12.58 -18.18 -0.12
N ALA A 720 -11.88 -17.13 -0.54
CA ALA A 720 -11.63 -16.86 -1.95
C ALA A 720 -10.82 -17.98 -2.62
N LYS A 721 -9.80 -18.52 -1.93
CA LYS A 721 -9.03 -19.67 -2.41
C LYS A 721 -9.87 -20.93 -2.41
N LEU A 722 -10.59 -21.20 -1.32
CA LEU A 722 -11.46 -22.38 -1.22
C LEU A 722 -12.53 -22.37 -2.31
N ALA A 723 -13.19 -21.25 -2.54
CA ALA A 723 -14.19 -21.10 -3.59
C ALA A 723 -13.60 -21.36 -4.98
N SER A 724 -12.42 -20.81 -5.27
CA SER A 724 -11.71 -21.06 -6.54
C SER A 724 -11.40 -22.55 -6.76
N ILE A 725 -10.89 -23.24 -5.72
CA ILE A 725 -10.61 -24.69 -5.78
C ILE A 725 -11.91 -25.50 -5.98
N GLN A 726 -12.99 -25.11 -5.30
CA GLN A 726 -14.28 -25.80 -5.43
C GLN A 726 -14.92 -25.60 -6.80
N LEU A 727 -14.82 -24.40 -7.38
CA LEU A 727 -15.26 -24.15 -8.76
C LEU A 727 -14.48 -25.01 -9.75
N ALA A 728 -13.16 -25.15 -9.57
CA ALA A 728 -12.33 -26.02 -10.40
C ALA A 728 -12.74 -27.50 -10.30
N LEU A 729 -13.25 -27.94 -9.15
CA LEU A 729 -13.80 -29.29 -8.93
C LEU A 729 -15.25 -29.47 -9.42
N GLY A 730 -15.94 -28.40 -9.82
CA GLY A 730 -17.39 -28.44 -10.05
C GLY A 730 -18.22 -28.64 -8.77
N ASP A 731 -17.63 -28.38 -7.59
CA ASP A 731 -18.28 -28.50 -6.28
C ASP A 731 -19.22 -27.31 -6.04
N CYS A 732 -20.53 -27.57 -6.08
CA CYS A 732 -21.58 -26.55 -5.91
C CYS A 732 -21.57 -25.88 -4.52
N THR A 733 -20.88 -26.46 -3.52
CA THR A 733 -20.71 -25.81 -2.21
C THR A 733 -19.86 -24.54 -2.29
N ALA A 734 -19.18 -24.29 -3.42
CA ALA A 734 -18.56 -23.00 -3.74
C ALA A 734 -19.53 -21.82 -3.56
N VAL A 735 -20.82 -21.99 -3.91
CA VAL A 735 -21.84 -20.92 -3.79
C VAL A 735 -21.98 -20.41 -2.36
N TYR A 736 -21.95 -21.32 -1.37
CA TYR A 736 -22.03 -20.94 0.05
C TYR A 736 -20.80 -20.12 0.46
N ASN A 737 -19.61 -20.58 0.08
CA ASN A 737 -18.36 -19.91 0.42
C ASN A 737 -18.22 -18.55 -0.28
N ILE A 738 -18.69 -18.41 -1.53
CA ILE A 738 -18.74 -17.14 -2.25
C ILE A 738 -19.70 -16.16 -1.56
N ASN A 739 -20.89 -16.61 -1.13
CA ASN A 739 -21.82 -15.74 -0.41
C ASN A 739 -21.23 -15.26 0.92
N ARG A 740 -20.59 -16.16 1.67
CA ARG A 740 -19.93 -15.83 2.93
C ARG A 740 -18.75 -14.87 2.71
N LEU A 741 -17.94 -15.10 1.67
CA LEU A 741 -16.87 -14.20 1.23
C LEU A 741 -17.40 -12.80 0.91
N SER A 742 -18.41 -12.69 0.05
CA SER A 742 -19.00 -11.40 -0.33
C SER A 742 -19.55 -10.66 0.89
N ALA A 743 -20.18 -11.37 1.85
CA ALA A 743 -20.65 -10.77 3.09
C ALA A 743 -19.50 -10.22 3.95
N ILE A 744 -18.43 -11.00 4.14
CA ILE A 744 -17.25 -10.54 4.90
C ILE A 744 -16.62 -9.32 4.21
N PHE A 745 -16.34 -9.37 2.91
CA PHE A 745 -15.74 -8.23 2.22
C PHE A 745 -16.64 -7.00 2.18
N SER A 746 -17.97 -7.18 2.08
CA SER A 746 -18.91 -6.07 2.18
C SER A 746 -18.88 -5.40 3.56
N THR A 747 -18.69 -6.16 4.65
CA THR A 747 -18.55 -5.57 5.99
C THR A 747 -17.31 -4.68 6.10
N TYR A 748 -16.17 -5.12 5.56
CA TYR A 748 -14.89 -4.42 5.72
C TYR A 748 -14.66 -3.33 4.65
N TYR A 749 -15.22 -3.47 3.45
CA TYR A 749 -14.95 -2.61 2.30
C TYR A 749 -16.19 -1.99 1.67
N GLY A 750 -17.39 -2.48 2.03
CA GLY A 750 -18.67 -2.03 1.48
C GLY A 750 -18.72 -2.13 -0.05
N PRO A 751 -19.30 -1.15 -0.76
CA PRO A 751 -19.38 -1.17 -2.21
C PRO A 751 -18.00 -1.18 -2.92
N HIS A 752 -16.92 -0.85 -2.20
CA HIS A 752 -15.58 -0.87 -2.77
C HIS A 752 -14.96 -2.28 -2.84
N ALA A 753 -15.61 -3.31 -2.29
CA ALA A 753 -15.08 -4.68 -2.30
C ALA A 753 -14.69 -5.16 -3.70
N GLY A 754 -15.53 -4.91 -4.72
CA GLY A 754 -15.23 -5.31 -6.11
C GLY A 754 -14.11 -4.50 -6.78
N ILE A 755 -13.84 -3.28 -6.31
CA ILE A 755 -12.73 -2.45 -6.79
C ILE A 755 -11.41 -2.95 -6.19
N ILE A 756 -11.43 -3.34 -4.92
CA ILE A 756 -10.25 -3.82 -4.19
C ILE A 756 -9.93 -5.26 -4.57
N PHE A 757 -10.94 -6.09 -4.80
CA PHE A 757 -10.83 -7.49 -5.17
C PHE A 757 -11.55 -7.76 -6.48
N PRO A 758 -10.93 -7.47 -7.65
CA PRO A 758 -11.56 -7.70 -8.94
C PRO A 758 -12.04 -9.15 -9.12
N TYR A 759 -11.27 -10.14 -8.63
CA TYR A 759 -11.65 -11.56 -8.69
C TYR A 759 -13.00 -11.87 -8.02
N LEU A 760 -13.46 -11.04 -7.07
CA LEU A 760 -14.78 -11.19 -6.46
C LEU A 760 -15.91 -11.12 -7.49
N LEU A 761 -15.81 -10.23 -8.47
CA LEU A 761 -16.84 -10.08 -9.52
C LEU A 761 -16.87 -11.32 -10.45
N VAL A 762 -15.74 -12.00 -10.64
CA VAL A 762 -15.69 -13.27 -11.38
C VAL A 762 -16.35 -14.38 -10.57
N LEU A 763 -15.99 -14.52 -9.29
CA LEU A 763 -16.62 -15.50 -8.40
C LEU A 763 -18.15 -15.29 -8.31
N GLU A 764 -18.61 -14.04 -8.22
CA GLU A 764 -20.03 -13.70 -8.19
C GLU A 764 -20.76 -14.02 -9.51
N ARG A 765 -20.06 -13.89 -10.65
CA ARG A 765 -20.59 -14.29 -11.95
C ARG A 765 -20.72 -15.81 -12.05
N GLU A 766 -19.70 -16.57 -11.68
CA GLU A 766 -19.75 -18.04 -11.68
C GLU A 766 -20.81 -18.57 -10.71
N ARG A 767 -20.92 -17.97 -9.51
CA ARG A 767 -22.01 -18.25 -8.58
C ARG A 767 -23.37 -18.10 -9.25
N SER A 768 -23.58 -17.00 -9.99
CA SER A 768 -24.85 -16.74 -10.66
C SER A 768 -25.14 -17.76 -11.77
N ARG A 769 -24.11 -18.27 -12.45
CA ARG A 769 -24.24 -19.35 -13.44
C ARG A 769 -24.56 -20.71 -12.83
N ILE A 770 -24.06 -21.01 -11.63
CA ILE A 770 -24.36 -22.28 -10.92
C ILE A 770 -25.79 -22.27 -10.35
N ILE A 771 -26.30 -21.11 -9.97
CA ILE A 771 -27.67 -20.95 -9.45
C ILE A 771 -28.73 -21.03 -10.57
N GLN A 772 -28.37 -20.59 -11.78
CA GLN A 772 -29.21 -20.68 -12.99
C GLN A 772 -29.19 -22.09 -13.57
#